data_AF-A0A1D7QL76-F1
#
_entry.id   AF-A0A1D7QL76-F1
#
_cell.length_a   1.000
_cell.length_b   1.000
_cell.length_c   1.000
_cell.angle_alpha   90.00
_cell.angle_beta   90.00
_cell.angle_gamma   90.00
#
_symmetry.space_group_name_H-M   'P 1'
#
loop_
_entity.id
_entity.type
_entity.pdbx_description
1 polymer ?
#
loop_
_entity_poly.entity_id
_entity_poly.type
_entity_poly.pdbx_seq_one_letter_code
_entity_poly.pdbx_strand_id
1 'polypeptide(L)'
;MNIKLNFYHHKLLLSCIVFVLAGWPAMAQKQKNSAYLFTYFTGNGGLEESIRFAISNDGYTYRALNNDQPVISSAAISSTGGVRDPHILRGADGKTFYMVVTDMVAAKGWDSNRAMVLLKSTDLVNWTSSIINIQKRFPGQENLLRVWAPQTIYDQKAGKYMIYWSMKHGAEPDKIYWAYANKDFTDLETAPKQLFFSPTNGACIDGDIIFDQGKYHLFFKTEGEGLGIRVAVSDQLKEGYVLREGNVQQTKDPVEGAGVFKLNNGEGYILMYDVYTKGRYQFTKTKDLKQFTVVDHEVNMNFHPRHGTVLPITTQEVTALLKKWYSPANVLNSFRSAAIKKKNVVTDTVASTLYLPLKQGTSLKSFDPGFLIFPGVEISPKAPYDFSKGPLKLKVSVPGRKSAVYEVTAAVDGNPVLNGYYADPEILYSHKTGKYHLYPTTDGFTGWSGTYFKTFSSSDLADWKDEGVILDLPKEVSWAKKNAWAPTIAEKKVNGNYKYYYYFTAAQKIGVAVSDDPSGPFKDSGKALIAEKPQGIKDGQEIDPDVFTDPESGKSYLYWGNGYMAVALLNEDMVSIDSSSVKVITPDETFREGTEVFYRKGKYYFLWSQNDTRDADYGVRYGIADSPTGKISKPENNLILSKDVKQQIYATGHNSVIQIPGKDEWYIVYHRFSRPEGLGMGQSAGYHREVCIDKLEFDANGNIKVVQPTLKGVSLLK
;
A
#
# COMPACT_ATOMS: atom_id res chain seq x y z
N MET A 1 51.79 -52.32 -73.33
CA MET A 1 51.82 -53.79 -73.53
C MET A 1 50.39 -54.28 -73.38
N ASN A 2 49.77 -54.67 -74.50
CA ASN A 2 48.42 -55.24 -74.53
C ASN A 2 48.39 -56.56 -73.78
N ILE A 3 47.28 -56.86 -73.08
CA ILE A 3 46.56 -58.15 -73.17
C ILE A 3 45.13 -57.99 -72.57
N LYS A 4 44.17 -58.07 -73.50
CA LYS A 4 42.84 -58.70 -73.48
C LYS A 4 42.09 -58.87 -72.15
N LEU A 5 40.92 -58.23 -72.07
CA LEU A 5 39.72 -58.77 -71.42
C LEU A 5 38.62 -58.85 -72.46
N ASN A 6 37.94 -60.00 -72.55
CA ASN A 6 36.49 -60.00 -72.77
C ASN A 6 35.83 -61.36 -72.53
N PHE A 7 34.57 -61.26 -72.07
CA PHE A 7 33.45 -62.21 -72.12
C PHE A 7 33.31 -63.28 -70.99
N TYR A 8 32.14 -63.54 -70.40
CA TYR A 8 30.74 -63.15 -70.67
C TYR A 8 29.84 -63.44 -69.43
N HIS A 9 28.77 -62.61 -69.25
CA HIS A 9 27.41 -62.94 -68.72
C HIS A 9 27.24 -63.47 -67.28
N HIS A 10 26.37 -62.97 -66.39
CA HIS A 10 24.91 -62.83 -66.53
C HIS A 10 24.24 -62.05 -65.37
N LYS A 11 23.18 -61.29 -65.70
CA LYS A 11 21.97 -60.92 -64.93
C LYS A 11 22.10 -60.20 -63.57
N LEU A 12 21.73 -58.92 -63.63
CA LEU A 12 21.20 -58.07 -62.54
C LEU A 12 20.02 -58.75 -61.82
N LEU A 13 20.07 -58.77 -60.49
CA LEU A 13 18.87 -58.85 -59.64
C LEU A 13 18.96 -57.73 -58.58
N LEU A 14 18.01 -56.81 -58.65
CA LEU A 14 17.78 -55.74 -57.67
C LEU A 14 17.38 -56.36 -56.33
N SER A 15 18.11 -56.06 -55.26
CA SER A 15 17.68 -56.26 -53.88
C SER A 15 17.49 -54.90 -53.22
N CYS A 16 16.23 -54.47 -53.09
CA CYS A 16 15.84 -53.34 -52.25
C CYS A 16 16.02 -53.72 -50.78
N ILE A 17 17.00 -53.10 -50.11
CA ILE A 17 17.10 -53.14 -48.65
C ILE A 17 16.24 -52.00 -48.09
N VAL A 18 15.11 -52.35 -47.49
CA VAL A 18 14.29 -51.43 -46.69
C VAL A 18 14.97 -51.27 -45.32
N PHE A 19 15.56 -50.11 -45.07
CA PHE A 19 15.94 -49.69 -43.72
C PHE A 19 14.69 -49.23 -42.98
N VAL A 20 14.21 -50.03 -42.03
CA VAL A 20 13.22 -49.60 -41.03
C VAL A 20 13.94 -48.71 -40.02
N LEU A 21 13.84 -47.39 -40.21
CA LEU A 21 14.20 -46.42 -39.18
C LEU A 21 13.09 -46.42 -38.12
N ALA A 22 13.33 -47.11 -37.01
CA ALA A 22 12.54 -46.94 -35.80
C ALA A 22 12.75 -45.50 -35.27
N GLY A 23 11.76 -44.63 -35.49
CA GLY A 23 11.76 -43.28 -34.93
C GLY A 23 11.58 -43.36 -33.41
N TRP A 24 12.64 -43.05 -32.65
CA TRP A 24 12.46 -42.62 -31.27
C TRP A 24 11.76 -41.26 -31.27
N PRO A 25 10.65 -41.07 -30.53
CA PRO A 25 10.08 -39.75 -30.37
C PRO A 25 11.10 -38.88 -29.61
N ALA A 26 11.54 -37.78 -30.23
CA ALA A 26 12.25 -36.75 -29.52
C ALA A 26 11.36 -36.28 -28.36
N MET A 27 11.75 -36.59 -27.12
CA MET A 27 11.16 -35.98 -25.94
C MET A 27 11.27 -34.46 -26.10
N ALA A 28 10.14 -33.78 -26.30
CA ALA A 28 10.10 -32.33 -26.34
C ALA A 28 10.71 -31.81 -25.02
N GLN A 29 11.82 -31.10 -25.12
CA GLN A 29 12.47 -30.51 -23.97
C GLN A 29 11.48 -29.57 -23.27
N LYS A 30 11.07 -29.91 -22.04
CA LYS A 30 10.13 -29.11 -21.25
C LYS A 30 10.71 -27.71 -21.09
N GLN A 31 10.04 -26.68 -21.65
CA GLN A 31 10.52 -25.30 -21.53
C GLN A 31 10.66 -24.91 -20.05
N LYS A 32 11.78 -24.27 -19.72
CA LYS A 32 12.06 -23.81 -18.36
C LYS A 32 11.13 -22.63 -18.03
N ASN A 33 10.46 -22.69 -16.88
CA ASN A 33 9.69 -21.56 -16.35
C ASN A 33 10.63 -20.43 -15.96
N SER A 34 10.22 -19.19 -16.25
CA SER A 34 11.00 -17.98 -15.96
C SER A 34 10.26 -16.96 -15.09
N ALA A 35 8.98 -17.19 -14.83
CA ALA A 35 8.12 -16.32 -14.04
C ALA A 35 6.92 -17.09 -13.48
N TYR A 36 6.00 -16.35 -12.86
CA TYR A 36 4.73 -16.83 -12.34
C TYR A 36 3.60 -15.90 -12.76
N LEU A 37 2.43 -16.48 -13.02
CA LEU A 37 1.15 -15.81 -13.18
C LEU A 37 0.32 -16.02 -11.91
N PHE A 38 -0.08 -14.95 -11.24
CA PHE A 38 -1.08 -14.99 -10.18
C PHE A 38 -2.44 -14.60 -10.76
N THR A 39 -3.41 -15.49 -10.65
CA THR A 39 -4.82 -15.24 -10.98
C THR A 39 -5.62 -15.04 -9.71
N TYR A 40 -6.36 -13.94 -9.60
CA TYR A 40 -7.06 -13.52 -8.37
C TYR A 40 -8.31 -12.67 -8.67
N PHE A 41 -9.07 -12.32 -7.63
CA PHE A 41 -10.08 -11.26 -7.61
C PHE A 41 -9.82 -10.35 -6.39
N THR A 42 -10.56 -9.26 -6.17
CA THR A 42 -10.14 -8.24 -5.17
C THR A 42 -11.11 -8.02 -4.01
N GLY A 43 -12.34 -8.52 -4.07
CA GLY A 43 -13.36 -8.12 -3.10
C GLY A 43 -14.74 -8.71 -3.33
N ASN A 44 -15.77 -8.03 -2.83
CA ASN A 44 -17.15 -8.54 -2.78
C ASN A 44 -18.15 -7.64 -3.53
N GLY A 45 -17.69 -6.56 -4.17
CA GLY A 45 -18.55 -5.59 -4.83
C GLY A 45 -18.24 -5.37 -6.32
N GLY A 46 -19.26 -5.48 -7.18
CA GLY A 46 -19.18 -5.06 -8.58
C GLY A 46 -18.02 -5.73 -9.34
N LEU A 47 -17.11 -4.92 -9.89
CA LEU A 47 -15.94 -5.41 -10.64
C LEU A 47 -14.89 -6.11 -9.75
N GLU A 48 -14.98 -6.01 -8.44
CA GLU A 48 -14.08 -6.74 -7.54
C GLU A 48 -14.22 -8.26 -7.64
N GLU A 49 -15.39 -8.73 -8.06
CA GLU A 49 -15.72 -10.14 -8.32
C GLU A 49 -15.47 -10.46 -9.81
N SER A 50 -14.22 -10.28 -10.22
CA SER A 50 -13.77 -10.52 -11.59
C SER A 50 -12.34 -11.04 -11.63
N ILE A 51 -12.03 -11.83 -12.66
CA ILE A 51 -10.70 -12.41 -12.86
C ILE A 51 -9.69 -11.30 -13.19
N ARG A 52 -8.60 -11.26 -12.44
CA ARG A 52 -7.45 -10.37 -12.63
C ARG A 52 -6.16 -11.19 -12.68
N PHE A 53 -5.13 -10.63 -13.29
CA PHE A 53 -3.81 -11.25 -13.43
C PHE A 53 -2.70 -10.35 -12.89
N ALA A 54 -1.70 -10.97 -12.27
CA ALA A 54 -0.43 -10.35 -11.93
C ALA A 54 0.73 -11.29 -12.31
N ILE A 55 1.92 -10.73 -12.50
CA ILE A 55 3.12 -11.51 -12.84
C ILE A 55 4.26 -11.25 -11.87
N SER A 56 5.11 -12.25 -11.68
CA SER A 56 6.30 -12.18 -10.83
C SER A 56 7.46 -12.95 -11.46
N ASN A 57 8.69 -12.44 -11.33
CA ASN A 57 9.90 -13.17 -11.75
C ASN A 57 10.31 -14.24 -10.72
N ASP A 58 10.03 -13.99 -9.43
CA ASP A 58 10.61 -14.72 -8.31
C ASP A 58 9.59 -15.47 -7.44
N GLY A 59 8.31 -15.12 -7.54
CA GLY A 59 7.23 -15.66 -6.72
C GLY A 59 6.97 -14.87 -5.44
N TYR A 60 7.58 -13.67 -5.31
CA TYR A 60 7.48 -12.80 -4.15
C TYR A 60 7.13 -11.36 -4.54
N THR A 61 7.74 -10.84 -5.61
CA THR A 61 7.43 -9.50 -6.14
C THR A 61 6.46 -9.62 -7.31
N TYR A 62 5.19 -9.30 -7.08
CA TYR A 62 4.14 -9.35 -8.11
C TYR A 62 3.77 -7.94 -8.59
N ARG A 63 3.47 -7.83 -9.89
CA ARG A 63 2.84 -6.64 -10.48
C ARG A 63 1.55 -7.00 -11.19
N ALA A 64 0.48 -6.31 -10.84
CA ALA A 64 -0.80 -6.44 -11.53
C ALA A 64 -0.66 -6.07 -13.02
N LEU A 65 -1.25 -6.88 -13.87
CA LEU A 65 -1.46 -6.59 -15.28
C LEU A 65 -2.74 -5.77 -15.47
N ASN A 66 -2.87 -5.10 -16.62
CA ASN A 66 -4.06 -4.35 -16.99
C ASN A 66 -4.42 -3.23 -15.98
N ASN A 67 -3.41 -2.67 -15.30
CA ASN A 67 -3.58 -1.69 -14.23
C ASN A 67 -4.54 -2.17 -13.12
N ASP A 68 -4.42 -3.45 -12.76
CA ASP A 68 -5.29 -4.11 -11.79
C ASP A 68 -6.77 -3.99 -12.18
N GLN A 69 -7.12 -4.00 -13.47
CA GLN A 69 -8.48 -4.10 -14.00
C GLN A 69 -8.80 -5.53 -14.45
N PRO A 70 -10.09 -5.95 -14.51
CA PRO A 70 -10.46 -7.29 -14.94
C PRO A 70 -9.88 -7.64 -16.31
N VAL A 71 -9.39 -8.88 -16.46
CA VAL A 71 -8.81 -9.37 -17.73
C VAL A 71 -9.84 -10.08 -18.61
N ILE A 72 -10.98 -10.47 -18.01
CA ILE A 72 -12.13 -11.11 -18.66
C ILE A 72 -13.40 -10.46 -18.11
N SER A 73 -14.41 -10.24 -18.96
CA SER A 73 -15.71 -9.73 -18.53
C SER A 73 -16.50 -10.83 -17.82
N SER A 74 -16.69 -10.70 -16.50
CA SER A 74 -17.48 -11.64 -15.70
C SER A 74 -18.91 -11.78 -16.22
N ALA A 75 -19.53 -10.67 -16.64
CA ALA A 75 -20.89 -10.67 -17.20
C ALA A 75 -21.00 -11.46 -18.52
N ALA A 76 -19.92 -11.60 -19.27
CA ALA A 76 -19.92 -12.34 -20.53
C ALA A 76 -19.73 -13.86 -20.33
N ILE A 77 -19.17 -14.29 -19.20
CA ILE A 77 -18.77 -15.70 -18.97
C ILE A 77 -19.59 -16.39 -17.88
N SER A 78 -20.38 -15.65 -17.09
CA SER A 78 -21.07 -16.14 -15.90
C SER A 78 -22.57 -15.88 -15.97
N SER A 79 -23.34 -16.69 -15.24
CA SER A 79 -24.79 -16.53 -15.15
C SER A 79 -25.22 -15.49 -14.12
N THR A 80 -24.38 -15.23 -13.11
CA THR A 80 -24.68 -14.26 -12.05
C THR A 80 -24.21 -12.84 -12.36
N GLY A 81 -23.26 -12.68 -13.29
CA GLY A 81 -22.61 -11.43 -13.63
C GLY A 81 -21.26 -11.21 -12.96
N GLY A 82 -20.86 -12.09 -12.02
CA GLY A 82 -19.62 -12.03 -11.26
C GLY A 82 -18.94 -13.40 -11.17
N VAL A 83 -17.62 -13.41 -10.95
CA VAL A 83 -16.87 -14.65 -10.73
C VAL A 83 -15.84 -14.49 -9.62
N ARG A 84 -15.55 -15.58 -8.91
CA ARG A 84 -14.63 -15.62 -7.77
C ARG A 84 -13.74 -16.87 -7.78
N ASP A 85 -12.77 -16.87 -6.88
CA ASP A 85 -11.95 -18.04 -6.52
C ASP A 85 -11.28 -18.71 -7.74
N PRO A 86 -10.54 -17.96 -8.59
CA PRO A 86 -10.01 -18.54 -9.80
C PRO A 86 -8.84 -19.49 -9.55
N HIS A 87 -8.95 -20.69 -10.11
CA HIS A 87 -7.87 -21.67 -10.17
C HIS A 87 -7.48 -21.94 -11.62
N ILE A 88 -6.18 -21.87 -11.91
CA ILE A 88 -5.61 -22.04 -13.24
C ILE A 88 -4.58 -23.18 -13.27
N LEU A 89 -4.64 -24.01 -14.31
CA LEU A 89 -3.78 -25.18 -14.51
C LEU A 89 -3.24 -25.20 -15.94
N ARG A 90 -1.94 -25.53 -16.08
CA ARG A 90 -1.37 -25.93 -17.36
C ARG A 90 -1.72 -27.39 -17.66
N GLY A 91 -2.28 -27.62 -18.84
CA GLY A 91 -2.59 -28.95 -19.36
C GLY A 91 -1.36 -29.84 -19.49
N ALA A 92 -1.59 -31.15 -19.44
CA ALA A 92 -0.56 -32.17 -19.63
C ALA A 92 0.09 -32.14 -21.03
N ASP A 93 -0.57 -31.53 -22.02
CA ASP A 93 -0.03 -31.27 -23.35
C ASP A 93 1.04 -30.14 -23.36
N GLY A 94 1.20 -29.43 -22.25
CA GLY A 94 2.11 -28.30 -22.08
C GLY A 94 1.70 -27.00 -22.79
N LYS A 95 0.58 -26.99 -23.51
CA LYS A 95 0.17 -25.89 -24.41
C LYS A 95 -1.22 -25.33 -24.10
N THR A 96 -2.10 -26.13 -23.53
CA THR A 96 -3.44 -25.71 -23.13
C THR A 96 -3.44 -25.24 -21.68
N PHE A 97 -4.24 -24.24 -21.38
CA PHE A 97 -4.50 -23.73 -20.04
C PHE A 97 -5.98 -23.89 -19.73
N TYR A 98 -6.26 -24.37 -18.53
CA TYR A 98 -7.60 -24.54 -18.02
C TYR A 98 -7.77 -23.67 -16.79
N MET A 99 -8.91 -23.00 -16.68
CA MET A 99 -9.28 -22.24 -15.49
C MET A 99 -10.69 -22.63 -15.06
N VAL A 100 -10.92 -22.64 -13.76
CA VAL A 100 -12.24 -22.81 -13.18
C VAL A 100 -12.47 -21.70 -12.16
N VAL A 101 -13.70 -21.20 -12.09
CA VAL A 101 -14.09 -20.11 -11.18
C VAL A 101 -15.49 -20.34 -10.63
N THR A 102 -15.76 -19.83 -9.43
CA THR A 102 -17.11 -19.75 -8.84
C THR A 102 -17.96 -18.72 -9.62
N ASP A 103 -19.18 -19.06 -10.03
CA ASP A 103 -20.12 -18.13 -10.71
C ASP A 103 -21.00 -17.38 -9.70
N MET A 104 -20.50 -16.29 -9.11
CA MET A 104 -21.15 -15.68 -7.94
C MET A 104 -21.01 -14.15 -7.90
N VAL A 105 -22.04 -13.53 -7.31
CA VAL A 105 -22.02 -12.13 -6.83
C VAL A 105 -22.42 -12.12 -5.36
N ALA A 106 -21.54 -11.70 -4.45
CA ALA A 106 -21.76 -11.77 -3.00
C ALA A 106 -22.97 -10.93 -2.54
N ALA A 107 -23.28 -9.84 -3.23
CA ALA A 107 -24.46 -9.02 -2.96
C ALA A 107 -25.80 -9.77 -3.13
N LYS A 108 -25.81 -10.92 -3.84
CA LYS A 108 -26.99 -11.79 -3.98
C LYS A 108 -27.12 -12.81 -2.83
N GLY A 109 -26.19 -12.80 -1.87
CA GLY A 109 -26.13 -13.71 -0.72
C GLY A 109 -25.15 -14.87 -0.92
N TRP A 110 -24.67 -15.45 0.18
CA TRP A 110 -23.68 -16.54 0.14
C TRP A 110 -24.22 -17.83 -0.47
N ASP A 111 -25.52 -18.08 -0.31
CA ASP A 111 -26.20 -19.22 -0.91
C ASP A 111 -26.81 -18.84 -2.27
N SER A 112 -26.26 -17.88 -3.02
CA SER A 112 -26.81 -17.45 -4.32
C SER A 112 -26.26 -18.21 -5.52
N ASN A 113 -25.26 -19.08 -5.32
CA ASN A 113 -24.50 -19.74 -6.38
C ASN A 113 -24.87 -21.23 -6.51
N ARG A 114 -25.00 -21.75 -7.74
CA ARG A 114 -25.11 -23.20 -8.02
C ARG A 114 -24.23 -23.63 -9.20
N ALA A 115 -23.33 -22.75 -9.63
CA ALA A 115 -22.62 -22.90 -10.88
C ALA A 115 -21.14 -22.59 -10.74
N MET A 116 -20.36 -23.18 -11.64
CA MET A 116 -18.99 -22.80 -11.89
C MET A 116 -18.83 -22.49 -13.38
N VAL A 117 -17.81 -21.70 -13.70
CA VAL A 117 -17.42 -21.45 -15.10
C VAL A 117 -16.11 -22.18 -15.36
N LEU A 118 -16.07 -22.96 -16.44
CA LEU A 118 -14.87 -23.56 -16.99
C LEU A 118 -14.36 -22.66 -18.11
N LEU A 119 -13.06 -22.38 -18.12
CA LEU A 119 -12.40 -21.63 -19.18
C LEU A 119 -11.22 -22.39 -19.76
N LYS A 120 -10.96 -22.17 -21.05
CA LYS A 120 -9.86 -22.80 -21.79
C LYS A 120 -9.15 -21.78 -22.66
N SER A 121 -7.83 -21.85 -22.71
CA SER A 121 -6.97 -21.00 -23.53
C SER A 121 -5.73 -21.75 -24.01
N THR A 122 -5.11 -21.29 -25.09
CA THR A 122 -3.79 -21.76 -25.56
C THR A 122 -2.71 -20.67 -25.49
N ASP A 123 -3.06 -19.47 -25.03
CA ASP A 123 -2.18 -18.31 -25.03
C ASP A 123 -2.28 -17.43 -23.77
N LEU A 124 -3.09 -17.85 -22.77
CA LEU A 124 -3.42 -17.13 -21.53
C LEU A 124 -4.16 -15.79 -21.72
N VAL A 125 -4.43 -15.39 -22.96
CA VAL A 125 -5.02 -14.08 -23.28
C VAL A 125 -6.46 -14.24 -23.76
N ASN A 126 -6.68 -15.17 -24.70
CA ASN A 126 -7.97 -15.45 -25.29
C ASN A 126 -8.56 -16.70 -24.65
N TRP A 127 -9.77 -16.57 -24.12
CA TRP A 127 -10.43 -17.61 -23.34
C TRP A 127 -11.79 -17.96 -23.96
N THR A 128 -12.06 -19.25 -24.12
CA THR A 128 -13.43 -19.75 -24.27
C THR A 128 -13.98 -20.08 -22.88
N SER A 129 -15.29 -20.04 -22.72
CA SER A 129 -15.94 -20.34 -21.43
C SER A 129 -17.18 -21.23 -21.60
N SER A 130 -17.51 -21.97 -20.55
CA SER A 130 -18.72 -22.77 -20.42
C SER A 130 -19.21 -22.74 -18.97
N ILE A 131 -20.52 -22.60 -18.76
CA ILE A 131 -21.13 -22.55 -17.43
C ILE A 131 -21.73 -23.92 -17.10
N ILE A 132 -21.40 -24.45 -15.92
CA ILE A 132 -21.98 -25.69 -15.40
C ILE A 132 -22.79 -25.35 -14.16
N ASN A 133 -24.11 -25.37 -14.28
CA ASN A 133 -25.00 -25.27 -13.13
C ASN A 133 -25.29 -26.69 -12.59
N ILE A 134 -24.68 -27.04 -11.46
CA ILE A 134 -24.73 -28.39 -10.88
C ILE A 134 -26.16 -28.80 -10.55
N GLN A 135 -26.95 -27.90 -9.98
CA GLN A 135 -28.34 -28.14 -9.60
C GLN A 135 -29.22 -28.48 -10.81
N LYS A 136 -28.99 -27.84 -11.95
CA LYS A 136 -29.74 -28.11 -13.19
C LYS A 136 -29.20 -29.33 -13.95
N ARG A 137 -27.89 -29.58 -13.86
CA ARG A 137 -27.20 -30.57 -14.69
C ARG A 137 -27.38 -32.01 -14.21
N PHE A 138 -27.53 -32.21 -12.91
CA PHE A 138 -27.61 -33.54 -12.28
C PHE A 138 -28.83 -33.66 -11.36
N PRO A 139 -29.52 -34.80 -11.35
CA PRO A 139 -30.63 -35.06 -10.43
C PRO A 139 -30.13 -35.18 -8.97
N GLY A 140 -31.03 -34.97 -8.00
CA GLY A 140 -30.71 -35.13 -6.57
C GLY A 140 -29.96 -33.94 -5.96
N GLN A 141 -30.03 -32.77 -6.60
CA GLN A 141 -29.35 -31.54 -6.20
C GLN A 141 -30.34 -30.44 -5.76
N GLU A 142 -31.58 -30.81 -5.45
CA GLU A 142 -32.68 -29.89 -5.17
C GLU A 142 -32.37 -28.99 -3.97
N ASN A 143 -31.68 -29.54 -2.96
CA ASN A 143 -31.27 -28.82 -1.75
C ASN A 143 -29.88 -28.18 -1.84
N LEU A 144 -29.25 -28.14 -3.02
CA LEU A 144 -27.92 -27.54 -3.22
C LEU A 144 -27.97 -26.02 -3.01
N LEU A 145 -27.13 -25.53 -2.08
CA LEU A 145 -27.08 -24.12 -1.71
C LEU A 145 -25.90 -23.37 -2.34
N ARG A 146 -24.76 -24.04 -2.54
CA ARG A 146 -23.51 -23.42 -3.03
C ARG A 146 -22.58 -24.39 -3.74
N VAL A 147 -21.85 -23.85 -4.72
CA VAL A 147 -20.77 -24.49 -5.49
C VAL A 147 -19.57 -23.55 -5.45
N TRP A 148 -18.62 -23.76 -4.54
CA TRP A 148 -17.55 -22.80 -4.25
C TRP A 148 -16.16 -23.33 -4.55
N ALA A 149 -15.29 -22.40 -4.92
CA ALA A 149 -13.85 -22.56 -5.07
C ALA A 149 -13.46 -23.80 -5.87
N PRO A 150 -13.91 -23.93 -7.13
CA PRO A 150 -13.48 -25.03 -7.96
C PRO A 150 -11.99 -24.92 -8.26
N GLN A 151 -11.32 -26.07 -8.27
CA GLN A 151 -9.92 -26.22 -8.62
C GLN A 151 -9.72 -27.42 -9.55
N THR A 152 -8.54 -27.48 -10.20
CA THR A 152 -8.24 -28.48 -11.24
C THR A 152 -6.93 -29.19 -10.97
N ILE A 153 -6.88 -30.49 -11.27
CA ILE A 153 -5.64 -31.29 -11.24
C ILE A 153 -5.67 -32.36 -12.34
N TYR A 154 -4.51 -32.67 -12.92
CA TYR A 154 -4.40 -33.73 -13.92
C TYR A 154 -4.16 -35.09 -13.27
N ASP A 155 -5.07 -36.04 -13.52
CA ASP A 155 -4.94 -37.43 -13.10
C ASP A 155 -4.17 -38.20 -14.17
N GLN A 156 -2.88 -38.46 -13.90
CA GLN A 156 -2.00 -39.20 -14.81
C GLN A 156 -2.46 -40.63 -15.05
N LYS A 157 -3.09 -41.28 -14.07
CA LYS A 157 -3.57 -42.68 -14.20
C LYS A 157 -4.79 -42.76 -15.11
N ALA A 158 -5.69 -41.78 -15.00
CA ALA A 158 -6.90 -41.72 -15.83
C ALA A 158 -6.67 -41.04 -17.19
N GLY A 159 -5.60 -40.25 -17.32
CA GLY A 159 -5.35 -39.40 -18.50
C GLY A 159 -6.36 -38.24 -18.62
N LYS A 160 -6.96 -37.80 -17.52
CA LYS A 160 -8.08 -36.83 -17.48
C LYS A 160 -7.83 -35.69 -16.50
N TYR A 161 -8.53 -34.58 -16.69
CA TYR A 161 -8.55 -33.48 -15.74
C TYR A 161 -9.67 -33.68 -14.74
N MET A 162 -9.32 -33.72 -13.46
CA MET A 162 -10.26 -33.72 -12.34
C MET A 162 -10.54 -32.29 -11.91
N ILE A 163 -11.81 -31.95 -11.76
CA ILE A 163 -12.27 -30.72 -11.10
C ILE A 163 -12.77 -31.11 -9.72
N TYR A 164 -12.41 -30.34 -8.70
CA TYR A 164 -12.85 -30.54 -7.32
C TYR A 164 -13.23 -29.19 -6.69
N TRP A 165 -14.26 -29.19 -5.84
CA TRP A 165 -14.88 -27.96 -5.32
C TRP A 165 -15.72 -28.27 -4.08
N SER A 166 -16.20 -27.22 -3.41
CA SER A 166 -16.99 -27.35 -2.18
C SER A 166 -18.48 -27.23 -2.48
N MET A 167 -19.30 -28.07 -1.85
CA MET A 167 -20.76 -27.98 -1.93
C MET A 167 -21.42 -28.09 -0.56
N LYS A 168 -22.57 -27.44 -0.43
CA LYS A 168 -23.47 -27.56 0.72
C LYS A 168 -24.88 -27.90 0.30
N HIS A 169 -25.50 -28.83 1.03
CA HIS A 169 -26.88 -29.25 0.83
C HIS A 169 -27.69 -29.04 2.11
N GLY A 170 -28.67 -28.14 2.07
CA GLY A 170 -29.50 -27.83 3.24
C GLY A 170 -28.68 -27.52 4.50
N ALA A 171 -28.96 -28.23 5.60
CA ALA A 171 -28.28 -28.04 6.88
C ALA A 171 -26.92 -28.75 6.98
N GLU A 172 -26.58 -29.66 6.06
CA GLU A 172 -25.33 -30.43 6.10
C GLU A 172 -24.10 -29.53 6.03
N PRO A 173 -22.97 -29.90 6.65
CA PRO A 173 -21.73 -29.16 6.53
C PRO A 173 -21.23 -29.17 5.08
N ASP A 174 -20.44 -28.14 4.72
CA ASP A 174 -19.77 -28.10 3.44
C ASP A 174 -18.79 -29.26 3.28
N LYS A 175 -18.82 -29.90 2.11
CA LYS A 175 -17.97 -31.04 1.79
C LYS A 175 -17.30 -30.80 0.43
N ILE A 176 -16.11 -31.38 0.25
CA ILE A 176 -15.36 -31.30 -1.01
C ILE A 176 -15.79 -32.46 -1.90
N TYR A 177 -16.14 -32.16 -3.14
CA TYR A 177 -16.55 -33.09 -4.18
C TYR A 177 -15.59 -33.03 -5.37
N TRP A 178 -15.65 -34.04 -6.24
CA TRP A 178 -14.90 -34.09 -7.48
C TRP A 178 -15.71 -34.73 -8.62
N ALA A 179 -15.32 -34.39 -9.85
CA ALA A 179 -15.72 -35.07 -11.08
C ALA A 179 -14.64 -34.87 -12.15
N TYR A 180 -14.58 -35.75 -13.16
CA TYR A 180 -13.74 -35.50 -14.33
C TYR A 180 -14.43 -34.52 -15.28
N ALA A 181 -13.65 -33.60 -15.83
CA ALA A 181 -14.08 -32.79 -16.97
C ALA A 181 -14.15 -33.66 -18.23
N ASN A 182 -15.07 -33.34 -19.13
CA ASN A 182 -15.12 -33.95 -20.45
C ASN A 182 -13.88 -33.56 -21.29
N LYS A 183 -13.67 -34.24 -22.43
CA LYS A 183 -12.51 -34.03 -23.31
C LYS A 183 -12.34 -32.57 -23.76
N ASP A 184 -13.44 -31.88 -24.02
CA ASP A 184 -13.42 -30.50 -24.53
C ASP A 184 -13.18 -29.46 -23.44
N PHE A 185 -13.33 -29.86 -22.17
CA PHE A 185 -13.30 -29.01 -20.98
C PHE A 185 -14.45 -27.98 -20.96
N THR A 186 -15.66 -28.47 -21.26
CA THR A 186 -16.89 -27.66 -21.33
C THR A 186 -17.98 -28.15 -20.38
N ASP A 187 -17.90 -29.39 -19.90
CA ASP A 187 -18.85 -30.00 -18.97
C ASP A 187 -18.16 -31.07 -18.10
N LEU A 188 -18.87 -31.63 -17.12
CA LEU A 188 -18.46 -32.78 -16.31
C LEU A 188 -18.93 -34.10 -16.92
N GLU A 189 -18.12 -35.15 -16.82
CA GLU A 189 -18.45 -36.48 -17.33
C GLU A 189 -19.53 -37.19 -16.50
N THR A 190 -19.54 -36.95 -15.18
CA THR A 190 -20.43 -37.62 -14.23
C THR A 190 -20.93 -36.67 -13.15
N ALA A 191 -21.97 -37.10 -12.43
CA ALA A 191 -22.38 -36.42 -11.21
C ALA A 191 -21.22 -36.35 -10.19
N PRO A 192 -21.14 -35.30 -9.36
CA PRO A 192 -20.06 -35.11 -8.41
C PRO A 192 -20.05 -36.19 -7.32
N LYS A 193 -18.86 -36.63 -6.91
CA LYS A 193 -18.66 -37.58 -5.82
C LYS A 193 -17.89 -36.92 -4.69
N GLN A 194 -18.22 -37.22 -3.44
CA GLN A 194 -17.48 -36.67 -2.30
C GLN A 194 -16.03 -37.16 -2.34
N LEU A 195 -15.09 -36.23 -2.22
CA LEU A 195 -13.64 -36.47 -2.32
C LEU A 195 -13.04 -36.82 -0.95
N PHE A 196 -13.40 -36.04 0.06
CA PHE A 196 -12.85 -36.16 1.41
C PHE A 196 -13.95 -36.32 2.44
N PHE A 197 -13.77 -37.30 3.33
CA PHE A 197 -14.66 -37.59 4.45
C PHE A 197 -13.96 -37.14 5.73
N SER A 198 -14.32 -35.96 6.21
CA SER A 198 -13.75 -35.42 7.45
C SER A 198 -14.05 -36.35 8.63
N PRO A 199 -13.05 -36.75 9.44
CA PRO A 199 -13.26 -37.59 10.62
C PRO A 199 -14.21 -36.99 11.66
N THR A 200 -14.36 -35.67 11.68
CA THR A 200 -15.26 -34.95 12.59
C THR A 200 -16.61 -34.62 11.96
N ASN A 201 -16.81 -34.96 10.68
CA ASN A 201 -17.91 -34.45 9.87
C ASN A 201 -18.01 -32.89 9.87
N GLY A 202 -16.92 -32.19 10.17
CA GLY A 202 -16.86 -30.72 10.10
C GLY A 202 -16.83 -30.19 8.67
N ALA A 203 -17.22 -28.93 8.49
CA ALA A 203 -17.24 -28.27 7.20
C ALA A 203 -15.81 -28.13 6.62
N CYS A 204 -15.67 -28.47 5.33
CA CYS A 204 -14.41 -28.44 4.59
C CYS A 204 -14.64 -27.70 3.26
N ILE A 205 -13.95 -26.57 3.07
CA ILE A 205 -14.04 -25.76 1.84
C ILE A 205 -12.66 -25.37 1.30
N ASP A 206 -12.63 -24.71 0.14
CA ASP A 206 -11.43 -24.14 -0.48
C ASP A 206 -10.26 -25.14 -0.58
N GLY A 207 -10.54 -26.29 -1.18
CA GLY A 207 -9.55 -27.35 -1.33
C GLY A 207 -8.49 -26.99 -2.36
N ASP A 208 -7.22 -27.29 -2.07
CA ASP A 208 -6.08 -27.24 -2.99
C ASP A 208 -5.24 -28.52 -2.87
N ILE A 209 -4.96 -29.20 -3.99
CA ILE A 209 -4.28 -30.48 -4.03
C ILE A 209 -2.93 -30.35 -4.73
N ILE A 210 -1.86 -30.66 -4.01
CA ILE A 210 -0.52 -30.78 -4.58
C ILE A 210 0.00 -32.21 -4.47
N PHE A 211 0.63 -32.70 -5.55
CA PHE A 211 1.32 -33.99 -5.57
C PHE A 211 2.81 -33.79 -5.28
N ASP A 212 3.30 -34.38 -4.19
CA ASP A 212 4.70 -34.33 -3.77
C ASP A 212 5.12 -35.67 -3.19
N GLN A 213 6.33 -36.12 -3.52
CA GLN A 213 6.93 -37.35 -2.97
C GLN A 213 6.02 -38.60 -3.03
N GLY A 214 5.25 -38.75 -4.11
CA GLY A 214 4.36 -39.91 -4.31
C GLY A 214 2.99 -39.80 -3.64
N LYS A 215 2.70 -38.69 -2.95
CA LYS A 215 1.46 -38.47 -2.19
C LYS A 215 0.70 -37.24 -2.67
N TYR A 216 -0.61 -37.26 -2.51
CA TYR A 216 -1.51 -36.13 -2.72
C TYR A 216 -1.77 -35.45 -1.37
N HIS A 217 -1.54 -34.15 -1.31
CA HIS A 217 -1.75 -33.33 -0.13
C HIS A 217 -2.90 -32.36 -0.41
N LEU A 218 -4.06 -32.61 0.21
CA LEU A 218 -5.23 -31.75 0.15
C LEU A 218 -5.16 -30.74 1.30
N PHE A 219 -4.85 -29.49 0.97
CA PHE A 219 -5.03 -28.34 1.84
C PHE A 219 -6.48 -27.90 1.75
N PHE A 220 -7.10 -27.53 2.87
CA PHE A 220 -8.49 -27.06 2.89
C PHE A 220 -8.76 -26.20 4.11
N LYS A 221 -9.76 -25.33 4.00
CA LYS A 221 -10.27 -24.51 5.09
C LYS A 221 -11.33 -25.27 5.87
N THR A 222 -11.29 -25.16 7.19
CA THR A 222 -12.39 -25.58 8.08
C THR A 222 -13.28 -24.41 8.47
N GLU A 223 -14.58 -24.68 8.63
CA GLU A 223 -15.57 -23.76 9.19
C GLU A 223 -16.15 -24.35 10.48
N GLY A 224 -16.53 -23.48 11.43
CA GLY A 224 -17.04 -23.89 12.74
C GLY A 224 -15.93 -24.22 13.74
N GLU A 225 -15.89 -25.45 14.26
CA GLU A 225 -14.89 -25.86 15.24
C GLU A 225 -13.52 -26.11 14.59
N GLY A 226 -12.45 -25.60 15.21
CA GLY A 226 -11.08 -25.80 14.73
C GLY A 226 -10.77 -25.05 13.44
N LEU A 227 -11.18 -23.77 13.35
CA LEU A 227 -10.95 -22.87 12.21
C LEU A 227 -9.50 -22.87 11.75
N GLY A 228 -9.30 -22.95 10.43
CA GLY A 228 -8.03 -22.69 9.78
C GLY A 228 -7.74 -23.57 8.57
N ILE A 229 -6.51 -23.50 8.07
CA ILE A 229 -6.04 -24.39 7.00
C ILE A 229 -5.54 -25.71 7.58
N ARG A 230 -6.20 -26.81 7.20
CA ARG A 230 -5.85 -28.20 7.53
C ARG A 230 -5.27 -28.91 6.30
N VAL A 231 -4.64 -30.05 6.54
CA VAL A 231 -4.08 -30.90 5.47
C VAL A 231 -4.51 -32.34 5.64
N ALA A 232 -5.04 -32.97 4.60
CA ALA A 232 -5.25 -34.41 4.52
C ALA A 232 -4.38 -35.01 3.42
N VAL A 233 -3.89 -36.24 3.61
CA VAL A 233 -2.90 -36.85 2.69
C VAL A 233 -3.33 -38.24 2.26
N SER A 234 -3.15 -38.54 0.97
CA SER A 234 -3.46 -39.84 0.38
C SER A 234 -2.40 -40.29 -0.61
N ASP A 235 -2.30 -41.61 -0.83
CA ASP A 235 -1.57 -42.21 -1.95
C ASP A 235 -2.42 -42.29 -3.23
N GLN A 236 -3.72 -41.99 -3.14
CA GLN A 236 -4.66 -41.97 -4.26
C GLN A 236 -5.33 -40.61 -4.37
N LEU A 237 -5.44 -40.08 -5.61
CA LEU A 237 -5.98 -38.75 -5.85
C LEU A 237 -7.43 -38.56 -5.37
N LYS A 238 -8.24 -39.62 -5.41
CA LYS A 238 -9.71 -39.54 -5.31
C LYS A 238 -10.29 -40.02 -3.98
N GLU A 239 -9.49 -40.63 -3.12
CA GLU A 239 -9.95 -41.32 -1.91
C GLU A 239 -8.79 -41.56 -0.94
N GLY A 240 -9.05 -42.07 0.26
CA GLY A 240 -8.02 -42.51 1.21
C GLY A 240 -7.27 -41.39 1.93
N TYR A 241 -7.77 -40.16 1.87
CA TYR A 241 -7.18 -39.01 2.55
C TYR A 241 -7.25 -39.16 4.08
N VAL A 242 -6.09 -39.13 4.72
CA VAL A 242 -5.93 -39.16 6.18
C VAL A 242 -5.59 -37.76 6.68
N LEU A 243 -6.39 -37.25 7.62
CA LEU A 243 -6.23 -35.92 8.21
C LEU A 243 -4.94 -35.84 9.04
N ARG A 244 -4.12 -34.82 8.78
CA ARG A 244 -2.98 -34.46 9.64
C ARG A 244 -3.46 -33.66 10.85
N GLU A 245 -2.71 -33.80 11.93
CA GLU A 245 -2.92 -33.03 13.15
C GLU A 245 -2.56 -31.55 12.95
N GLY A 246 -3.34 -30.66 13.55
CA GLY A 246 -3.06 -29.23 13.60
C GLY A 246 -3.39 -28.44 12.34
N ASN A 247 -3.32 -27.11 12.49
CA ASN A 247 -3.42 -26.14 11.40
C ASN A 247 -2.01 -25.83 10.85
N VAL A 248 -1.93 -25.47 9.57
CA VAL A 248 -0.66 -25.09 8.92
C VAL A 248 -0.48 -23.58 8.72
N GLN A 249 -1.54 -22.79 8.91
CA GLN A 249 -1.44 -21.33 8.91
C GLN A 249 -0.57 -20.80 10.06
N GLN A 250 0.03 -19.64 9.88
CA GLN A 250 0.96 -19.00 10.83
C GLN A 250 0.37 -17.73 11.46
N THR A 251 -0.95 -17.60 11.40
CA THR A 251 -1.73 -16.53 12.04
C THR A 251 -2.87 -17.12 12.87
N LYS A 252 -3.34 -16.36 13.86
CA LYS A 252 -4.56 -16.67 14.62
C LYS A 252 -5.82 -16.04 14.02
N ASP A 253 -5.65 -15.15 13.04
CA ASP A 253 -6.76 -14.55 12.31
C ASP A 253 -7.50 -15.61 11.46
N PRO A 254 -8.80 -15.42 11.16
CA PRO A 254 -9.51 -16.24 10.19
C PRO A 254 -8.88 -16.13 8.79
N VAL A 255 -8.76 -17.27 8.10
CA VAL A 255 -8.13 -17.38 6.78
C VAL A 255 -8.93 -18.26 5.83
N GLU A 256 -8.71 -18.10 4.52
CA GLU A 256 -9.36 -18.89 3.47
C GLU A 256 -8.53 -18.98 2.19
N GLY A 257 -9.02 -19.76 1.21
CA GLY A 257 -8.42 -19.82 -0.12
C GLY A 257 -6.96 -20.24 -0.13
N ALA A 258 -6.66 -21.41 0.46
CA ALA A 258 -5.31 -21.95 0.44
C ALA A 258 -4.85 -22.22 -1.01
N GLY A 259 -3.62 -21.81 -1.32
CA GLY A 259 -2.97 -22.13 -2.58
C GLY A 259 -1.51 -22.48 -2.36
N VAL A 260 -1.09 -23.61 -2.94
CA VAL A 260 0.28 -24.11 -2.85
C VAL A 260 0.93 -24.14 -4.23
N PHE A 261 2.07 -23.49 -4.37
CA PHE A 261 2.84 -23.55 -5.62
C PHE A 261 4.33 -23.80 -5.37
N LYS A 262 4.98 -24.41 -6.35
CA LYS A 262 6.41 -24.72 -6.30
C LYS A 262 7.23 -23.54 -6.82
N LEU A 263 8.33 -23.23 -6.14
CA LEU A 263 9.29 -22.24 -6.63
C LEU A 263 10.08 -22.79 -7.83
N ASN A 264 10.20 -21.99 -8.89
CA ASN A 264 10.94 -22.28 -10.13
C ASN A 264 12.43 -22.56 -9.89
N ASN A 265 13.02 -22.04 -8.81
CA ASN A 265 14.40 -22.32 -8.41
C ASN A 265 14.56 -23.69 -7.70
N GLY A 266 13.46 -24.39 -7.42
CA GLY A 266 13.46 -25.70 -6.75
C GLY A 266 13.66 -25.63 -5.22
N GLU A 267 13.69 -24.45 -4.62
CA GLU A 267 13.97 -24.28 -3.18
C GLU A 267 12.81 -24.64 -2.23
N GLY A 268 11.70 -25.14 -2.79
CA GLY A 268 10.54 -25.58 -2.01
C GLY A 268 9.22 -25.06 -2.59
N TYR A 269 8.26 -24.89 -1.70
CA TYR A 269 6.90 -24.47 -1.98
C TYR A 269 6.56 -23.20 -1.21
N ILE A 270 5.60 -22.46 -1.75
CA ILE A 270 4.87 -21.43 -1.03
C ILE A 270 3.48 -21.97 -0.72
N LEU A 271 3.03 -21.81 0.53
CA LEU A 271 1.63 -21.84 0.89
C LEU A 271 1.18 -20.39 1.13
N MET A 272 0.17 -19.96 0.40
CA MET A 272 -0.46 -18.66 0.54
C MET A 272 -1.95 -18.81 0.89
N TYR A 273 -2.51 -17.85 1.62
CA TYR A 273 -3.93 -17.80 1.98
C TYR A 273 -4.39 -16.37 2.26
N ASP A 274 -5.69 -16.12 2.04
CA ASP A 274 -6.37 -14.85 2.27
C ASP A 274 -6.72 -14.70 3.75
N VAL A 275 -6.18 -13.68 4.42
CA VAL A 275 -6.59 -13.26 5.77
C VAL A 275 -7.72 -12.26 5.62
N TYR A 276 -8.86 -12.75 5.12
CA TYR A 276 -9.95 -11.93 4.56
C TYR A 276 -10.55 -10.91 5.53
N THR A 277 -10.46 -11.15 6.84
CA THR A 277 -10.92 -10.20 7.88
C THR A 277 -9.99 -9.01 8.07
N LYS A 278 -8.78 -9.07 7.52
CA LYS A 278 -7.72 -8.06 7.61
C LYS A 278 -7.35 -7.46 6.25
N GLY A 279 -7.97 -7.90 5.16
CA GLY A 279 -7.69 -7.40 3.81
C GLY A 279 -6.23 -7.61 3.38
N ARG A 280 -5.58 -8.68 3.86
CA ARG A 280 -4.19 -9.02 3.52
C ARG A 280 -4.06 -10.49 3.16
N TYR A 281 -3.03 -10.80 2.40
CA TYR A 281 -2.55 -12.18 2.21
C TYR A 281 -1.45 -12.51 3.21
N GLN A 282 -1.28 -13.80 3.49
CA GLN A 282 -0.08 -14.31 4.15
C GLN A 282 0.60 -15.35 3.25
N PHE A 283 1.91 -15.21 3.10
CA PHE A 283 2.78 -16.11 2.36
C PHE A 283 3.71 -16.82 3.32
N THR A 284 3.83 -18.13 3.14
CA THR A 284 4.73 -18.98 3.93
C THR A 284 5.57 -19.86 3.02
N LYS A 285 6.83 -20.10 3.39
CA LYS A 285 7.76 -20.98 2.66
C LYS A 285 7.90 -22.32 3.38
N THR A 286 7.97 -23.41 2.62
CA THR A 286 8.20 -24.76 3.13
C THR A 286 9.05 -25.59 2.16
N LYS A 287 9.75 -26.62 2.65
CA LYS A 287 10.46 -27.61 1.82
C LYS A 287 9.80 -28.98 1.81
N ASP A 288 8.90 -29.25 2.76
CA ASP A 288 8.39 -30.59 3.08
C ASP A 288 6.86 -30.64 3.22
N LEU A 289 6.18 -29.51 2.99
CA LEU A 289 4.73 -29.35 3.16
C LEU A 289 4.27 -29.68 4.60
N LYS A 290 5.14 -29.49 5.60
CA LYS A 290 4.87 -29.69 7.03
C LYS A 290 5.24 -28.47 7.85
N GLN A 291 6.46 -27.95 7.66
CA GLN A 291 6.96 -26.79 8.39
C GLN A 291 6.88 -25.54 7.51
N PHE A 292 6.21 -24.50 8.00
CA PHE A 292 5.91 -23.28 7.26
C PHE A 292 6.47 -22.06 7.97
N THR A 293 7.25 -21.24 7.27
CA THR A 293 7.83 -20.01 7.81
C THR A 293 7.22 -18.81 7.09
N VAL A 294 6.76 -17.80 7.85
CA VAL A 294 6.19 -16.56 7.28
C VAL A 294 7.26 -15.79 6.50
N VAL A 295 6.92 -15.37 5.29
CA VAL A 295 7.79 -14.60 4.37
C VAL A 295 7.10 -13.32 3.89
N ASP A 296 6.09 -12.83 4.60
CA ASP A 296 5.32 -11.62 4.24
C ASP A 296 6.21 -10.40 3.98
N HIS A 297 7.32 -10.25 4.70
CA HIS A 297 8.29 -9.16 4.54
C HIS A 297 9.08 -9.20 3.22
N GLU A 298 9.14 -10.35 2.55
CA GLU A 298 9.77 -10.53 1.23
C GLU A 298 8.78 -10.29 0.08
N VAL A 299 7.48 -10.34 0.38
CA VAL A 299 6.41 -10.23 -0.63
C VAL A 299 6.05 -8.78 -0.89
N ASN A 300 5.95 -8.42 -2.16
CA ASN A 300 5.60 -7.07 -2.59
C ASN A 300 4.59 -7.13 -3.73
N MET A 301 3.46 -6.45 -3.55
CA MET A 301 2.39 -6.35 -4.53
C MET A 301 1.91 -4.91 -4.63
N ASN A 302 1.50 -4.49 -5.84
CA ASN A 302 0.84 -3.20 -6.05
C ASN A 302 -0.68 -3.31 -6.15
N PHE A 303 -1.25 -4.37 -5.58
CA PHE A 303 -2.66 -4.74 -5.59
C PHE A 303 -2.97 -5.54 -4.33
N HIS A 304 -4.26 -5.70 -4.02
CA HIS A 304 -4.73 -6.47 -2.85
C HIS A 304 -5.58 -7.66 -3.34
N PRO A 305 -4.97 -8.85 -3.50
CA PRO A 305 -5.69 -10.01 -3.98
C PRO A 305 -6.58 -10.64 -2.90
N ARG A 306 -7.56 -11.39 -3.37
CA ARG A 306 -8.37 -12.38 -2.66
C ARG A 306 -8.29 -13.71 -3.38
N HIS A 307 -8.50 -14.79 -2.61
CA HIS A 307 -8.48 -16.21 -3.01
C HIS A 307 -8.19 -16.46 -4.51
N GLY A 308 -7.01 -16.99 -4.80
CA GLY A 308 -6.54 -17.22 -6.17
C GLY A 308 -5.40 -18.24 -6.26
N THR A 309 -4.82 -18.41 -7.45
CA THR A 309 -3.81 -19.44 -7.74
C THR A 309 -2.59 -18.86 -8.47
N VAL A 310 -1.40 -19.40 -8.17
CA VAL A 310 -0.14 -19.03 -8.84
C VAL A 310 0.35 -20.16 -9.74
N LEU A 311 0.49 -19.86 -11.04
CA LEU A 311 0.98 -20.78 -12.07
C LEU A 311 2.40 -20.41 -12.53
N PRO A 312 3.37 -21.33 -12.47
CA PRO A 312 4.64 -21.17 -13.17
C PRO A 312 4.47 -21.06 -14.70
N ILE A 313 5.07 -20.03 -15.29
CA ILE A 313 4.97 -19.72 -16.72
C ILE A 313 6.33 -19.54 -17.40
N THR A 314 6.35 -19.79 -18.71
CA THR A 314 7.52 -19.68 -19.57
C THR A 314 7.75 -18.24 -20.04
N THR A 315 8.93 -17.94 -20.58
CA THR A 315 9.23 -16.61 -21.16
C THR A 315 8.28 -16.24 -22.29
N GLN A 316 7.85 -17.21 -23.10
CA GLN A 316 6.92 -16.99 -24.21
C GLN A 316 5.53 -16.57 -23.70
N GLU A 317 5.07 -17.18 -22.61
CA GLU A 317 3.78 -16.88 -22.00
C GLU A 317 3.77 -15.53 -21.29
N VAL A 318 4.83 -15.21 -20.52
CA VAL A 318 5.00 -13.86 -19.96
C VAL A 318 4.95 -12.83 -21.07
N THR A 319 5.66 -13.07 -22.18
CA THR A 319 5.69 -12.18 -23.33
C THR A 319 4.30 -11.96 -23.93
N ALA A 320 3.48 -13.00 -24.03
CA ALA A 320 2.09 -12.90 -24.51
C ALA A 320 1.23 -12.02 -23.59
N LEU A 321 1.34 -12.21 -22.27
CA LEU A 321 0.64 -11.41 -21.27
C LEU A 321 1.08 -9.94 -21.29
N LEU A 322 2.40 -9.68 -21.35
CA LEU A 322 2.96 -8.33 -21.42
C LEU A 322 2.49 -7.58 -22.66
N LYS A 323 2.48 -8.24 -23.82
CA LYS A 323 2.00 -7.68 -25.09
C LYS A 323 0.55 -7.19 -24.98
N LYS A 324 -0.30 -7.88 -24.23
CA LYS A 324 -1.71 -7.53 -24.07
C LYS A 324 -1.95 -6.46 -23.00
N TRP A 325 -1.26 -6.55 -21.86
CA TRP A 325 -1.67 -5.84 -20.64
C TRP A 325 -0.58 -5.07 -19.90
N TYR A 326 0.66 -5.06 -20.40
CA TYR A 326 1.74 -4.26 -19.84
C TYR A 326 2.20 -3.19 -20.82
N SER A 327 2.64 -2.05 -20.30
CA SER A 327 3.04 -0.88 -21.07
C SER A 327 4.39 -0.32 -20.60
N PRO A 328 5.06 0.48 -21.43
CA PRO A 328 6.23 1.25 -21.00
C PRO A 328 6.02 2.08 -19.72
N ALA A 329 4.83 2.66 -19.53
CA ALA A 329 4.49 3.39 -18.32
C ALA A 329 4.47 2.50 -17.08
N ASN A 330 3.99 1.26 -17.19
CA ASN A 330 4.01 0.31 -16.07
C ASN A 330 5.44 -0.03 -15.64
N VAL A 331 6.39 -0.12 -16.58
CA VAL A 331 7.81 -0.33 -16.27
C VAL A 331 8.34 0.83 -15.44
N LEU A 332 8.06 2.07 -15.84
CA LEU A 332 8.54 3.25 -15.11
C LEU A 332 7.90 3.44 -13.74
N ASN A 333 6.68 2.96 -13.55
CA ASN A 333 6.02 2.94 -12.23
C ASN A 333 6.43 1.74 -11.35
N SER A 334 7.42 0.95 -11.78
CA SER A 334 7.86 -0.26 -11.07
C SER A 334 9.12 -0.08 -10.23
N PHE A 335 9.58 1.15 -10.01
CA PHE A 335 10.76 1.47 -9.18
C PHE A 335 10.65 0.87 -7.77
N ARG A 336 11.80 0.53 -7.18
CA ARG A 336 11.88 -0.18 -5.88
C ARG A 336 12.89 0.43 -4.91
N SER A 337 13.76 1.32 -5.36
CA SER A 337 14.77 1.94 -4.51
C SER A 337 14.16 2.60 -3.27
N ALA A 338 14.68 2.26 -2.09
CA ALA A 338 14.26 2.84 -0.81
C ALA A 338 14.64 4.32 -0.66
N ALA A 339 15.53 4.81 -1.55
CA ALA A 339 15.91 6.20 -1.64
C ALA A 339 14.82 7.08 -2.28
N ILE A 340 13.84 6.51 -2.99
CA ILE A 340 12.77 7.27 -3.64
C ILE A 340 11.67 7.59 -2.61
N LYS A 341 11.22 8.85 -2.56
CA LYS A 341 10.00 9.25 -1.84
C LYS A 341 8.77 8.84 -2.66
N LYS A 342 8.37 7.58 -2.53
CA LYS A 342 7.39 6.92 -3.43
C LYS A 342 6.07 7.67 -3.59
N LYS A 343 5.54 8.27 -2.51
CA LYS A 343 4.28 9.05 -2.54
C LYS A 343 4.38 10.33 -3.38
N ASN A 344 5.59 10.83 -3.62
CA ASN A 344 5.84 12.11 -4.27
C ASN A 344 6.34 11.98 -5.72
N VAL A 345 6.43 10.76 -6.24
CA VAL A 345 6.79 10.51 -7.64
C VAL A 345 5.73 11.11 -8.54
N VAL A 346 6.16 11.84 -9.57
CA VAL A 346 5.26 12.42 -10.58
C VAL A 346 5.50 11.72 -11.89
N THR A 347 4.44 11.18 -12.48
CA THR A 347 4.49 10.54 -13.79
C THR A 347 3.44 11.15 -14.68
N ASP A 348 3.88 11.69 -15.82
CA ASP A 348 2.98 12.18 -16.87
C ASP A 348 3.16 11.29 -18.10
N THR A 349 2.19 10.42 -18.34
CA THR A 349 2.23 9.50 -19.48
C THR A 349 1.94 10.19 -20.81
N VAL A 350 1.31 11.36 -20.80
CA VAL A 350 1.02 12.14 -22.01
C VAL A 350 2.26 12.91 -22.43
N ALA A 351 2.89 13.62 -21.49
CA ALA A 351 4.17 14.31 -21.72
C ALA A 351 5.37 13.36 -21.77
N SER A 352 5.18 12.09 -21.40
CA SER A 352 6.25 11.09 -21.28
C SER A 352 7.38 11.55 -20.34
N THR A 353 7.01 12.02 -19.15
CA THR A 353 7.96 12.44 -18.11
C THR A 353 7.80 11.62 -16.83
N LEU A 354 8.92 11.46 -16.11
CA LEU A 354 8.97 10.85 -14.79
C LEU A 354 9.88 11.70 -13.90
N TYR A 355 9.38 12.11 -12.73
CA TYR A 355 10.14 12.77 -11.69
C TYR A 355 10.29 11.85 -10.48
N LEU A 356 11.54 11.54 -10.13
CA LEU A 356 11.92 10.71 -8.99
C LEU A 356 12.47 11.58 -7.85
N PRO A 357 11.64 11.95 -6.85
CA PRO A 357 12.12 12.62 -5.65
C PRO A 357 12.92 11.64 -4.80
N LEU A 358 14.14 12.03 -4.43
CA LEU A 358 15.08 11.22 -3.66
C LEU A 358 15.25 11.78 -2.26
N LYS A 359 15.49 10.89 -1.29
CA LYS A 359 15.83 11.24 0.09
C LYS A 359 17.18 11.95 0.15
N GLN A 360 17.36 12.78 1.17
CA GLN A 360 18.63 13.42 1.50
C GLN A 360 19.78 12.39 1.56
N GLY A 361 20.97 12.81 1.15
CA GLY A 361 22.16 11.94 1.09
C GLY A 361 22.23 10.99 -0.13
N THR A 362 21.18 10.90 -0.96
CA THR A 362 21.21 10.04 -2.16
C THR A 362 22.12 10.62 -3.24
N SER A 363 23.04 9.80 -3.78
CA SER A 363 23.93 10.22 -4.87
C SER A 363 23.18 10.29 -6.21
N LEU A 364 23.20 11.47 -6.84
CA LEU A 364 22.67 11.66 -8.20
C LEU A 364 23.63 11.19 -9.29
N LYS A 365 24.92 10.94 -8.98
CA LYS A 365 25.93 10.56 -9.98
C LYS A 365 25.86 9.10 -10.42
N SER A 366 25.27 8.26 -9.58
CA SER A 366 25.11 6.82 -9.82
C SER A 366 23.90 6.34 -9.03
N PHE A 367 22.74 6.43 -9.65
CA PHE A 367 21.47 6.08 -9.04
C PHE A 367 20.76 4.97 -9.81
N ASP A 368 20.39 3.89 -9.13
CA ASP A 368 19.53 2.85 -9.68
C ASP A 368 18.12 2.97 -9.06
N PRO A 369 17.09 3.35 -9.85
CA PRO A 369 15.71 3.35 -9.40
C PRO A 369 15.17 1.96 -9.01
N GLY A 370 15.81 0.88 -9.47
CA GLY A 370 15.42 -0.49 -9.20
C GLY A 370 14.16 -0.93 -9.92
N PHE A 371 13.93 -0.44 -11.16
CA PHE A 371 12.79 -0.82 -12.00
C PHE A 371 12.68 -2.36 -12.12
N LEU A 372 11.45 -2.88 -12.07
CA LEU A 372 11.19 -4.30 -12.26
C LEU A 372 11.17 -4.63 -13.76
N ILE A 373 12.13 -5.45 -14.18
CA ILE A 373 12.30 -5.86 -15.57
C ILE A 373 11.86 -7.32 -15.74
N PHE A 374 10.77 -7.54 -16.47
CA PHE A 374 10.31 -8.88 -16.86
C PHE A 374 11.06 -9.38 -18.12
N PRO A 375 11.09 -10.70 -18.40
CA PRO A 375 11.68 -11.23 -19.63
C PRO A 375 11.20 -10.51 -20.90
N GLY A 376 12.16 -10.04 -21.72
CA GLY A 376 11.90 -9.31 -22.95
C GLY A 376 11.63 -7.81 -22.79
N VAL A 377 11.50 -7.30 -21.56
CA VAL A 377 11.44 -5.86 -21.29
C VAL A 377 12.85 -5.30 -21.22
N GLU A 378 13.06 -4.11 -21.80
CA GLU A 378 14.36 -3.44 -21.79
C GLU A 378 14.21 -1.94 -21.48
N ILE A 379 15.19 -1.39 -20.76
CA ILE A 379 15.39 0.05 -20.59
C ILE A 379 16.79 0.39 -21.11
N SER A 380 16.88 1.42 -21.95
CA SER A 380 18.14 1.95 -22.47
C SER A 380 18.22 3.47 -22.25
N PRO A 381 19.33 3.99 -21.70
CA PRO A 381 20.47 3.26 -21.15
C PRO A 381 20.09 2.40 -19.92
N LYS A 382 20.96 1.46 -19.57
CA LYS A 382 20.81 0.64 -18.34
C LYS A 382 21.27 1.45 -17.12
N ALA A 383 20.61 1.23 -15.99
CA ALA A 383 21.04 1.75 -14.70
C ALA A 383 22.42 1.17 -14.28
N PRO A 384 23.18 1.84 -13.39
CA PRO A 384 22.85 3.09 -12.71
C PRO A 384 22.95 4.34 -13.60
N TYR A 385 22.26 5.41 -13.21
CA TYR A 385 22.11 6.65 -13.97
C TYR A 385 22.84 7.83 -13.30
N ASP A 386 23.37 8.74 -14.11
CA ASP A 386 23.94 10.03 -13.69
C ASP A 386 22.91 11.15 -13.94
N PHE A 387 22.09 11.46 -12.93
CA PHE A 387 21.14 12.57 -12.93
C PHE A 387 21.77 13.90 -12.51
N SER A 388 23.05 13.93 -12.14
CA SER A 388 23.72 15.17 -11.70
C SER A 388 23.90 16.18 -12.85
N LYS A 389 23.73 15.74 -14.09
CA LYS A 389 23.81 16.56 -15.32
C LYS A 389 22.45 16.98 -15.86
N GLY A 390 21.35 16.65 -15.16
CA GLY A 390 19.99 16.98 -15.56
C GLY A 390 19.17 15.76 -16.01
N PRO A 391 18.04 16.00 -16.70
CA PRO A 391 17.14 14.94 -17.17
C PRO A 391 17.82 13.94 -18.12
N LEU A 392 17.40 12.68 -18.05
CA LEU A 392 17.84 11.60 -18.94
C LEU A 392 16.68 11.06 -19.76
N LYS A 393 16.93 10.77 -21.03
CA LYS A 393 15.94 10.10 -21.89
C LYS A 393 16.10 8.58 -21.78
N LEU A 394 15.12 7.91 -21.19
CA LEU A 394 15.08 6.45 -21.07
C LEU A 394 14.13 5.88 -22.12
N LYS A 395 14.67 5.08 -23.04
CA LYS A 395 13.88 4.29 -23.99
C LYS A 395 13.45 3.00 -23.30
N VAL A 396 12.15 2.80 -23.19
CA VAL A 396 11.53 1.61 -22.62
C VAL A 396 10.88 0.79 -23.73
N SER A 397 11.26 -0.48 -23.83
CA SER A 397 10.74 -1.43 -24.79
C SER A 397 10.01 -2.55 -24.06
N VAL A 398 8.76 -2.80 -24.45
CA VAL A 398 7.95 -3.92 -23.96
C VAL A 398 7.57 -4.78 -25.16
N PRO A 399 7.65 -6.12 -25.08
CA PRO A 399 7.36 -6.99 -26.22
C PRO A 399 5.99 -6.72 -26.86
N GLY A 400 5.96 -6.59 -28.19
CA GLY A 400 4.73 -6.35 -28.94
C GLY A 400 4.05 -4.99 -28.70
N ARG A 401 4.72 -4.07 -27.99
CA ARG A 401 4.31 -2.66 -27.82
C ARG A 401 5.26 -1.74 -28.59
N LYS A 402 4.77 -0.56 -28.96
CA LYS A 402 5.64 0.51 -29.43
C LYS A 402 6.54 0.95 -28.26
N SER A 403 7.86 0.98 -28.48
CA SER A 403 8.77 1.56 -27.49
C SER A 403 8.41 3.02 -27.23
N ALA A 404 8.58 3.46 -25.98
CA ALA A 404 8.38 4.84 -25.58
C ALA A 404 9.69 5.40 -25.02
N VAL A 405 9.90 6.70 -25.18
CA VAL A 405 11.04 7.41 -24.60
C VAL A 405 10.48 8.36 -23.56
N TYR A 406 10.96 8.23 -22.33
CA TYR A 406 10.57 9.11 -21.24
C TYR A 406 11.74 10.01 -20.85
N GLU A 407 11.45 11.28 -20.63
CA GLU A 407 12.37 12.16 -19.94
C GLU A 407 12.24 11.92 -18.43
N VAL A 408 13.28 11.34 -17.84
CA VAL A 408 13.35 11.01 -16.43
C VAL A 408 14.26 12.00 -15.73
N THR A 409 13.74 12.57 -14.66
CA THR A 409 14.46 13.47 -13.76
C THR A 409 14.51 12.86 -12.38
N ALA A 410 15.61 13.09 -11.66
CA ALA A 410 15.69 12.75 -10.26
C ALA A 410 16.39 13.90 -9.52
N ALA A 411 15.87 14.26 -8.35
CA ALA A 411 16.43 15.30 -7.52
C ALA A 411 16.34 14.89 -6.05
N VAL A 412 17.27 15.39 -5.24
CA VAL A 412 17.18 15.24 -3.79
C VAL A 412 16.19 16.27 -3.27
N ASP A 413 15.06 15.77 -2.78
CA ASP A 413 13.99 16.59 -2.22
C ASP A 413 14.04 16.48 -0.69
N GLY A 414 14.27 17.60 -0.01
CA GLY A 414 14.17 17.69 1.44
C GLY A 414 12.71 17.63 1.90
N ASN A 415 11.80 18.26 1.18
CA ASN A 415 10.37 18.26 1.49
C ASN A 415 9.62 17.12 0.77
N PRO A 416 8.53 16.58 1.34
CA PRO A 416 8.18 16.70 2.76
C PRO A 416 9.26 16.07 3.66
N VAL A 417 9.47 16.64 4.84
CA VAL A 417 10.53 16.18 5.77
C VAL A 417 10.15 14.90 6.52
N LEU A 418 8.85 14.65 6.68
CA LEU A 418 8.32 13.43 7.30
C LEU A 418 7.77 12.48 6.26
N ASN A 419 8.03 11.18 6.42
CA ASN A 419 7.42 10.14 5.60
C ASN A 419 6.04 9.78 6.16
N GLY A 420 4.96 10.07 5.44
CA GLY A 420 3.60 9.73 5.88
C GLY A 420 2.63 10.86 5.59
N TYR A 421 1.45 10.80 6.21
CA TYR A 421 0.54 11.94 6.26
C TYR A 421 0.61 12.52 7.66
N TYR A 422 1.04 13.77 7.73
CA TYR A 422 1.22 14.52 8.97
C TYR A 422 0.89 15.96 8.69
N ALA A 423 0.34 16.63 9.68
CA ALA A 423 -0.10 18.00 9.55
C ALA A 423 0.16 18.79 10.82
N ASP A 424 -0.22 20.06 10.79
CA ASP A 424 -0.24 20.96 11.94
C ASP A 424 1.06 20.86 12.78
N PRO A 425 2.24 21.07 12.16
CA PRO A 425 3.50 20.74 12.80
C PRO A 425 3.94 21.81 13.78
N GLU A 426 4.25 21.39 15.00
CA GLU A 426 5.01 22.18 15.97
C GLU A 426 6.49 21.78 15.98
N ILE A 427 7.41 22.73 16.22
CA ILE A 427 8.85 22.47 16.33
C ILE A 427 9.49 23.04 17.59
N LEU A 428 10.31 22.24 18.26
CA LEU A 428 11.09 22.63 19.43
C LEU A 428 12.56 22.28 19.24
N TYR A 429 13.48 23.18 19.60
CA TYR A 429 14.86 22.77 19.91
C TYR A 429 14.98 22.48 21.41
N SER A 430 15.32 21.24 21.76
CA SER A 430 15.49 20.87 23.17
C SER A 430 16.91 21.15 23.64
N HIS A 431 17.05 22.01 24.64
CA HIS A 431 18.35 22.26 25.28
C HIS A 431 18.84 21.07 26.12
N LYS A 432 17.93 20.17 26.53
CA LYS A 432 18.29 18.92 27.22
C LYS A 432 19.01 17.95 26.29
N THR A 433 18.49 17.76 25.07
CA THR A 433 18.98 16.71 24.15
C THR A 433 19.91 17.24 23.06
N GLY A 434 19.91 18.56 22.82
CA GLY A 434 20.65 19.19 21.74
C GLY A 434 20.06 18.90 20.35
N LYS A 435 18.78 18.51 20.28
CA LYS A 435 18.09 18.12 19.04
C LYS A 435 16.81 18.93 18.82
N TYR A 436 16.39 18.99 17.56
CA TYR A 436 15.07 19.46 17.16
C TYR A 436 14.06 18.33 17.30
N HIS A 437 12.84 18.67 17.68
CA HIS A 437 11.70 17.76 17.79
C HIS A 437 10.50 18.35 17.05
N LEU A 438 9.89 17.56 16.16
CA LEU A 438 8.65 17.90 15.46
C LEU A 438 7.48 17.14 16.07
N TYR A 439 6.38 17.86 16.31
CA TYR A 439 5.15 17.32 16.86
C TYR A 439 3.99 17.67 15.91
N PRO A 440 3.63 16.77 14.98
CA PRO A 440 2.50 16.98 14.10
C PRO A 440 1.20 16.33 14.62
N THR A 441 0.06 16.75 14.07
CA THR A 441 -1.14 15.90 13.95
C THR A 441 -0.81 14.65 13.14
N THR A 442 -1.22 13.47 13.62
CA THR A 442 -1.20 12.25 12.80
C THR A 442 -2.36 12.29 11.80
N ASP A 443 -2.06 12.51 10.51
CA ASP A 443 -3.04 12.74 9.46
C ASP A 443 -3.30 11.46 8.61
N GLY A 444 -4.12 11.53 7.57
CA GLY A 444 -4.48 10.38 6.73
C GLY A 444 -5.73 9.62 7.19
N PHE A 445 -6.45 10.15 8.17
CA PHE A 445 -7.70 9.59 8.68
C PHE A 445 -8.89 10.45 8.24
N THR A 446 -9.92 9.82 7.69
CA THR A 446 -11.13 10.53 7.22
C THR A 446 -11.70 11.45 8.30
N GLY A 447 -11.88 12.72 7.95
CA GLY A 447 -12.43 13.74 8.85
C GLY A 447 -11.55 14.05 10.06
N TRP A 448 -10.22 13.94 9.90
CA TRP A 448 -9.23 14.16 10.97
C TRP A 448 -9.54 13.29 12.21
N SER A 449 -9.91 12.03 12.01
CA SER A 449 -10.33 11.13 13.08
C SER A 449 -9.17 10.48 13.86
N GLY A 450 -7.93 10.90 13.63
CA GLY A 450 -6.74 10.46 14.38
C GLY A 450 -6.91 10.63 15.89
N THR A 451 -6.30 9.72 16.65
CA THR A 451 -6.52 9.57 18.11
C THR A 451 -5.24 9.57 18.93
N TYR A 452 -4.08 9.76 18.30
CA TYR A 452 -2.78 9.74 18.96
C TYR A 452 -1.81 10.72 18.30
N PHE A 453 -0.81 11.12 19.09
CA PHE A 453 0.28 11.99 18.65
C PHE A 453 1.59 11.22 18.56
N LYS A 454 2.44 11.64 17.63
CA LYS A 454 3.82 11.17 17.48
C LYS A 454 4.79 12.34 17.57
N THR A 455 6.06 12.03 17.77
CA THR A 455 7.15 13.01 17.61
C THR A 455 8.27 12.45 16.76
N PHE A 456 9.02 13.37 16.16
CA PHE A 456 10.17 13.08 15.31
C PHE A 456 11.35 13.91 15.80
N SER A 457 12.54 13.33 15.90
CA SER A 457 13.74 14.06 16.32
C SER A 457 14.75 14.21 15.18
N SER A 458 15.48 15.33 15.15
CA SER A 458 16.53 15.61 14.17
C SER A 458 17.69 16.39 14.80
N SER A 459 18.92 16.12 14.37
CA SER A 459 20.08 16.94 14.71
C SER A 459 20.33 18.08 13.71
N ASP A 460 19.72 18.03 12.53
CA ASP A 460 20.12 18.85 11.37
C ASP A 460 18.96 19.44 10.56
N LEU A 461 17.73 19.31 11.06
CA LEU A 461 16.45 19.72 10.44
C LEU A 461 16.07 18.98 9.15
N ALA A 462 16.88 18.05 8.68
CA ALA A 462 16.71 17.39 7.38
C ALA A 462 16.50 15.87 7.52
N ASP A 463 17.24 15.20 8.40
CA ASP A 463 17.03 13.79 8.73
C ASP A 463 16.22 13.64 10.02
N TRP A 464 15.08 12.98 9.94
CA TRP A 464 14.10 12.89 11.02
C TRP A 464 13.89 11.45 11.43
N LYS A 465 14.22 11.15 12.68
CA LYS A 465 13.94 9.88 13.34
C LYS A 465 12.52 9.90 13.90
N ASP A 466 11.72 8.91 13.54
CA ASP A 466 10.43 8.64 14.16
C ASP A 466 10.64 8.10 15.58
N GLU A 467 10.22 8.86 16.60
CA GLU A 467 10.35 8.48 18.02
C GLU A 467 9.13 7.72 18.54
N GLY A 468 8.12 7.49 17.70
CA GLY A 468 6.92 6.72 18.06
C GLY A 468 5.78 7.56 18.64
N VAL A 469 4.82 6.87 19.25
CA VAL A 469 3.61 7.47 19.85
C VAL A 469 3.96 8.03 21.22
N ILE A 470 3.58 9.29 21.46
CA ILE A 470 3.91 10.01 22.70
C ILE A 470 2.70 10.25 23.61
N LEU A 471 1.49 10.18 23.05
CA LEU A 471 0.21 10.30 23.75
C LEU A 471 -0.91 9.67 22.89
N ASP A 472 -1.69 8.76 23.48
CA ASP A 472 -2.82 8.04 22.89
C ASP A 472 -4.11 8.39 23.65
N LEU A 473 -5.02 9.16 23.03
CA LEU A 473 -6.21 9.71 23.69
C LEU A 473 -7.09 8.59 24.30
N PRO A 474 -7.48 7.53 23.57
CA PRO A 474 -8.21 6.40 24.13
C PRO A 474 -7.64 5.82 25.42
N LYS A 475 -6.32 5.72 25.52
CA LYS A 475 -5.64 5.07 26.65
C LYS A 475 -5.31 6.02 27.79
N GLU A 476 -4.87 7.22 27.48
CA GLU A 476 -4.11 8.07 28.41
C GLU A 476 -4.84 9.36 28.79
N VAL A 477 -5.83 9.80 28.01
CA VAL A 477 -6.58 11.04 28.28
C VAL A 477 -7.98 10.71 28.76
N SER A 478 -8.33 11.07 30.00
CA SER A 478 -9.60 10.67 30.63
C SER A 478 -10.83 11.38 30.04
N TRP A 479 -10.67 12.62 29.58
CA TRP A 479 -11.76 13.54 29.23
C TRP A 479 -12.06 13.66 27.73
N ALA A 480 -11.20 13.13 26.85
CA ALA A 480 -11.40 13.08 25.41
C ALA A 480 -10.73 11.85 24.78
N LYS A 481 -11.37 11.27 23.76
CA LYS A 481 -10.99 9.98 23.16
C LYS A 481 -10.82 10.01 21.63
N LYS A 482 -10.98 11.19 21.02
CA LYS A 482 -11.01 11.38 19.57
C LYS A 482 -10.37 12.70 19.18
N ASN A 483 -10.00 12.82 17.90
CA ASN A 483 -9.62 14.08 17.27
C ASN A 483 -8.39 14.73 17.93
N ALA A 484 -7.26 14.02 17.88
CA ALA A 484 -5.98 14.47 18.41
C ALA A 484 -5.30 15.41 17.39
N TRP A 485 -5.40 16.73 17.59
CA TRP A 485 -5.01 17.74 16.61
C TRP A 485 -4.04 18.79 17.16
N ALA A 486 -3.27 19.37 16.23
CA ALA A 486 -2.57 20.64 16.31
C ALA A 486 -1.94 20.90 17.68
N PRO A 487 -0.82 20.22 17.99
CA PRO A 487 -0.14 20.45 19.24
C PRO A 487 0.77 21.68 19.20
N THR A 488 1.19 22.14 20.36
CA THR A 488 2.30 23.09 20.59
C THR A 488 3.08 22.65 21.83
N ILE A 489 4.31 23.12 22.04
CA ILE A 489 5.13 22.65 23.16
C ILE A 489 6.01 23.74 23.78
N ALA A 490 6.13 23.73 25.11
CA ALA A 490 7.10 24.54 25.84
C ALA A 490 8.12 23.69 26.60
N GLU A 491 9.41 24.03 26.47
CA GLU A 491 10.48 23.55 27.36
C GLU A 491 10.71 24.56 28.48
N LYS A 492 10.71 24.12 29.74
CA LYS A 492 11.00 24.95 30.91
C LYS A 492 12.00 24.27 31.83
N LYS A 493 12.78 25.07 32.55
CA LYS A 493 13.65 24.59 33.63
C LYS A 493 12.93 24.74 34.97
N VAL A 494 12.54 23.63 35.58
CA VAL A 494 11.85 23.57 36.88
C VAL A 494 12.77 22.87 37.87
N ASN A 495 13.14 23.55 38.96
CA ASN A 495 14.07 23.03 39.98
C ASN A 495 15.37 22.46 39.39
N GLY A 496 15.93 23.15 38.39
CA GLY A 496 17.17 22.75 37.71
C GLY A 496 17.00 21.69 36.61
N ASN A 497 15.83 21.06 36.48
CA ASN A 497 15.56 20.01 35.49
C ASN A 497 14.68 20.52 34.35
N TYR A 498 14.85 19.96 33.16
CA TYR A 498 13.99 20.26 32.02
C TYR A 498 12.64 19.54 32.14
N LYS A 499 11.56 20.28 31.90
CA LYS A 499 10.18 19.83 31.82
C LYS A 499 9.58 20.27 30.50
N TYR A 500 8.73 19.42 29.93
CA TYR A 500 8.06 19.65 28.66
C TYR A 500 6.55 19.72 28.88
N TYR A 501 5.95 20.80 28.42
CA TYR A 501 4.51 21.05 28.50
C TYR A 501 3.94 21.00 27.10
N TYR A 502 3.24 19.92 26.80
CA TYR A 502 2.67 19.61 25.48
C TYR A 502 1.19 19.92 25.48
N TYR A 503 0.81 20.98 24.78
CA TYR A 503 -0.58 21.39 24.63
C TYR A 503 -1.12 20.80 23.34
N PHE A 504 -2.39 20.39 23.35
CA PHE A 504 -2.98 19.69 22.22
C PHE A 504 -4.48 19.89 22.18
N THR A 505 -5.06 19.74 21.00
CA THR A 505 -6.51 19.68 20.85
C THR A 505 -6.99 18.23 20.90
N ALA A 506 -8.04 17.97 21.68
CA ALA A 506 -8.76 16.70 21.70
C ALA A 506 -10.26 16.95 21.82
N ALA A 507 -11.06 16.39 20.89
CA ALA A 507 -12.50 16.62 20.81
C ALA A 507 -12.90 18.11 20.92
N GLN A 508 -12.18 18.97 20.19
CA GLN A 508 -12.39 20.44 20.13
C GLN A 508 -12.26 21.15 21.49
N LYS A 509 -11.36 20.65 22.34
CA LYS A 509 -10.94 21.26 23.60
C LYS A 509 -9.42 21.18 23.69
N ILE A 510 -8.80 22.08 24.44
CA ILE A 510 -7.35 22.11 24.59
C ILE A 510 -6.97 21.47 25.91
N GLY A 511 -6.07 20.50 25.85
CA GLY A 511 -5.43 19.84 26.97
C GLY A 511 -3.97 20.24 27.12
N VAL A 512 -3.36 19.77 28.21
CA VAL A 512 -1.92 19.83 28.43
C VAL A 512 -1.45 18.54 29.08
N ALA A 513 -0.35 18.00 28.56
CA ALA A 513 0.34 16.83 29.09
C ALA A 513 1.80 17.19 29.39
N VAL A 514 2.38 16.53 30.39
CA VAL A 514 3.72 16.87 30.91
C VAL A 514 4.66 15.67 30.78
N SER A 515 5.91 15.94 30.42
CA SER A 515 6.98 14.95 30.36
C SER A 515 8.30 15.51 30.91
N ASP A 516 9.20 14.61 31.30
CA ASP A 516 10.61 14.89 31.59
C ASP A 516 11.50 14.74 30.34
N ASP A 517 10.95 14.25 29.24
CA ASP A 517 11.64 14.00 27.98
C ASP A 517 10.85 14.56 26.79
N PRO A 518 11.49 15.25 25.82
CA PRO A 518 10.80 15.78 24.65
C PRO A 518 10.20 14.65 23.78
N SER A 519 10.74 13.43 23.87
CA SER A 519 10.19 12.25 23.18
C SER A 519 9.10 11.53 23.98
N GLY A 520 8.68 12.06 25.12
CA GLY A 520 7.67 11.44 25.98
C GLY A 520 8.19 10.22 26.77
N PRO A 521 7.28 9.38 27.30
CA PRO A 521 5.82 9.49 27.20
C PRO A 521 5.29 10.72 27.94
N PHE A 522 4.21 11.32 27.42
CA PHE A 522 3.56 12.46 28.06
C PHE A 522 2.40 12.00 28.94
N LYS A 523 2.26 12.64 30.11
CA LYS A 523 1.17 12.37 31.05
C LYS A 523 0.18 13.52 31.05
N ASP A 524 -1.06 13.26 30.65
CA ASP A 524 -2.16 14.24 30.67
C ASP A 524 -2.38 14.83 32.07
N SER A 525 -2.71 16.12 32.12
CA SER A 525 -3.05 16.83 33.37
C SER A 525 -4.38 16.39 33.99
N GLY A 526 -5.19 15.61 33.27
CA GLY A 526 -6.42 14.98 33.74
C GLY A 526 -7.70 15.75 33.43
N LYS A 527 -7.61 16.94 32.84
CA LYS A 527 -8.75 17.77 32.41
C LYS A 527 -8.39 18.65 31.21
N ALA A 528 -9.40 19.08 30.47
CA ALA A 528 -9.22 20.15 29.49
C ALA A 528 -8.84 21.46 30.20
N LEU A 529 -7.86 22.17 29.64
CA LEU A 529 -7.43 23.49 30.04
C LEU A 529 -8.39 24.56 29.48
N ILE A 530 -8.80 24.42 28.22
CA ILE A 530 -9.81 25.25 27.55
C ILE A 530 -10.92 24.34 27.03
N ALA A 531 -12.16 24.62 27.45
CA ALA A 531 -13.33 23.84 27.04
C ALA A 531 -14.52 24.71 26.59
N GLU A 532 -14.37 26.04 26.67
CA GLU A 532 -15.43 26.99 26.41
C GLU A 532 -14.89 28.20 25.63
N LYS A 533 -15.78 28.84 24.86
CA LYS A 533 -15.49 30.06 24.12
C LYS A 533 -15.16 31.21 25.06
N PRO A 534 -14.24 32.12 24.67
CA PRO A 534 -14.11 33.40 25.34
C PRO A 534 -15.44 34.16 25.40
N GLN A 535 -15.63 34.96 26.45
CA GLN A 535 -16.84 35.76 26.62
C GLN A 535 -17.09 36.66 25.39
N GLY A 536 -18.31 36.60 24.86
CA GLY A 536 -18.73 37.40 23.70
C GLY A 536 -18.51 36.73 22.35
N ILE A 537 -17.78 35.62 22.28
CA ILE A 537 -17.60 34.82 21.06
C ILE A 537 -18.73 33.79 20.93
N LYS A 538 -19.39 33.78 19.77
CA LYS A 538 -20.53 32.89 19.48
C LYS A 538 -20.17 31.75 18.53
N ASP A 539 -19.32 32.02 17.56
CA ASP A 539 -18.89 31.09 16.52
C ASP A 539 -17.42 30.69 16.70
N GLY A 540 -16.94 29.72 15.92
CA GLY A 540 -15.56 29.23 16.00
C GLY A 540 -15.35 28.05 16.96
N GLN A 541 -14.10 27.67 17.19
CA GLN A 541 -13.73 26.47 17.94
C GLN A 541 -12.49 26.68 18.82
N GLU A 542 -12.44 25.94 19.94
CA GLU A 542 -11.33 25.95 20.91
C GLU A 542 -10.26 24.94 20.49
N ILE A 543 -9.54 25.26 19.41
CA ILE A 543 -8.50 24.41 18.81
C ILE A 543 -7.23 25.22 18.54
N ASP A 544 -6.21 24.55 17.98
CA ASP A 544 -4.93 25.12 17.53
C ASP A 544 -4.23 25.97 18.61
N PRO A 545 -3.89 25.37 19.77
CA PRO A 545 -3.11 26.05 20.79
C PRO A 545 -1.72 26.41 20.26
N ASP A 546 -1.22 27.58 20.68
CA ASP A 546 0.19 27.95 20.59
C ASP A 546 0.68 28.47 21.95
N VAL A 547 1.90 28.09 22.36
CA VAL A 547 2.49 28.48 23.64
C VAL A 547 3.76 29.28 23.44
N PHE A 548 3.77 30.50 23.98
CA PHE A 548 4.90 31.40 23.86
C PHE A 548 5.35 31.89 25.23
N THR A 549 6.67 31.87 25.47
CA THR A 549 7.27 32.52 26.65
C THR A 549 7.91 33.82 26.22
N ASP A 550 7.41 34.92 26.76
CA ASP A 550 7.96 36.24 26.53
C ASP A 550 9.39 36.35 27.12
N PRO A 551 10.43 36.58 26.29
CA PRO A 551 11.79 36.70 26.78
C PRO A 551 12.04 37.99 27.59
N GLU A 552 11.19 39.01 27.48
CA GLU A 552 11.35 40.26 28.23
C GLU A 552 10.80 40.15 29.66
N SER A 553 9.60 39.57 29.82
CA SER A 553 8.95 39.44 31.14
C SER A 553 9.11 38.07 31.80
N GLY A 554 9.47 37.04 31.05
CA GLY A 554 9.51 35.64 31.50
C GLY A 554 8.12 34.98 31.63
N LYS A 555 7.03 35.72 31.36
CA LYS A 555 5.65 35.20 31.43
C LYS A 555 5.36 34.31 30.22
N SER A 556 4.55 33.29 30.44
CA SER A 556 4.05 32.41 29.38
C SER A 556 2.61 32.73 29.03
N TYR A 557 2.30 32.62 27.75
CA TYR A 557 0.99 32.90 27.17
C TYR A 557 0.55 31.67 26.37
N LEU A 558 -0.74 31.38 26.44
CA LEU A 558 -1.40 30.39 25.58
C LEU A 558 -2.33 31.14 24.62
N TYR A 559 -2.15 30.91 23.33
CA TYR A 559 -2.99 31.40 22.24
C TYR A 559 -3.84 30.25 21.69
N TRP A 560 -5.05 30.53 21.20
CA TRP A 560 -5.87 29.51 20.55
C TRP A 560 -6.99 30.10 19.70
N GLY A 561 -7.56 29.25 18.85
CA GLY A 561 -8.87 29.45 18.27
C GLY A 561 -8.93 29.24 16.75
N ASN A 562 -10.09 28.78 16.29
CA ASN A 562 -10.51 28.81 14.89
C ASN A 562 -11.69 29.77 14.75
N GLY A 563 -11.61 30.73 13.82
CA GLY A 563 -12.55 31.82 13.62
C GLY A 563 -12.32 33.04 14.55
N TYR A 564 -11.50 32.89 15.58
CA TYR A 564 -11.01 33.95 16.46
C TYR A 564 -9.62 33.59 17.00
N MET A 565 -8.85 34.59 17.42
CA MET A 565 -7.60 34.38 18.17
C MET A 565 -7.79 34.88 19.60
N ALA A 566 -7.71 33.97 20.56
CA ALA A 566 -7.70 34.30 21.98
C ALA A 566 -6.30 34.13 22.57
N VAL A 567 -6.04 34.82 23.68
CA VAL A 567 -4.81 34.70 24.46
C VAL A 567 -5.14 34.76 25.96
N ALA A 568 -4.39 34.01 26.76
CA ALA A 568 -4.39 34.11 28.22
C ALA A 568 -2.97 33.92 28.78
N LEU A 569 -2.71 34.50 29.94
CA LEU A 569 -1.52 34.19 30.73
C LEU A 569 -1.62 32.76 31.26
N LEU A 570 -0.54 32.00 31.13
CA LEU A 570 -0.34 30.76 31.86
C LEU A 570 0.12 31.08 33.29
N ASN A 571 -0.40 30.32 34.25
CA ASN A 571 0.14 30.33 35.60
C ASN A 571 1.52 29.66 35.63
N GLU A 572 2.26 29.84 36.73
CA GLU A 572 3.63 29.28 36.87
C GLU A 572 3.70 27.76 36.74
N ASP A 573 2.61 27.05 37.02
CA ASP A 573 2.52 25.59 36.88
C ASP A 573 2.49 25.11 35.42
N MET A 574 2.26 26.03 34.46
CA MET A 574 2.09 25.78 33.03
C MET A 574 0.94 24.82 32.67
N VAL A 575 0.13 24.41 33.65
CA VAL A 575 -1.02 23.49 33.48
C VAL A 575 -2.34 24.13 33.89
N SER A 576 -2.33 25.44 34.15
CA SER A 576 -3.50 26.27 34.35
C SER A 576 -3.30 27.67 33.74
N ILE A 577 -4.39 28.35 33.38
CA ILE A 577 -4.38 29.73 32.90
C ILE A 577 -4.97 30.68 33.94
N ASP A 578 -4.59 31.96 33.88
CA ASP A 578 -5.34 33.04 34.52
C ASP A 578 -6.56 33.37 33.67
N SER A 579 -7.73 32.85 34.06
CA SER A 579 -8.98 33.07 33.35
C SER A 579 -9.41 34.54 33.28
N SER A 580 -8.94 35.39 34.20
CA SER A 580 -9.24 36.83 34.17
C SER A 580 -8.43 37.59 33.11
N SER A 581 -7.36 36.97 32.60
CA SER A 581 -6.48 37.54 31.57
C SER A 581 -6.92 37.25 30.13
N VAL A 582 -7.97 36.42 29.95
CA VAL A 582 -8.45 36.00 28.63
C VAL A 582 -8.84 37.22 27.80
N LYS A 583 -8.25 37.36 26.61
CA LYS A 583 -8.55 38.41 25.63
C LYS A 583 -8.69 37.83 24.23
N VAL A 584 -9.54 38.44 23.42
CA VAL A 584 -9.63 38.16 21.98
C VAL A 584 -8.86 39.23 21.23
N ILE A 585 -7.89 38.81 20.42
CA ILE A 585 -6.94 39.66 19.70
C ILE A 585 -6.91 39.34 18.19
N THR A 586 -8.00 38.81 17.65
CA THR A 586 -8.15 38.47 16.22
C THR A 586 -7.67 39.63 15.31
N PRO A 587 -6.72 39.40 14.39
CA PRO A 587 -6.08 40.48 13.63
C PRO A 587 -7.02 41.13 12.59
N ASP A 588 -7.80 40.33 11.86
CA ASP A 588 -8.75 40.76 10.81
C ASP A 588 -9.64 39.59 10.34
N GLU A 589 -10.44 39.82 9.29
CA GLU A 589 -11.31 38.81 8.65
C GLU A 589 -10.57 37.70 7.90
N THR A 590 -9.26 37.82 7.68
CA THR A 590 -8.45 36.78 7.02
C THR A 590 -8.06 35.66 7.97
N PHE A 591 -8.17 35.89 9.28
CA PHE A 591 -7.87 34.89 10.29
C PHE A 591 -8.78 33.66 10.16
N ARG A 592 -8.19 32.48 9.97
CA ARG A 592 -8.87 31.20 10.15
C ARG A 592 -8.47 30.52 11.45
N GLU A 593 -7.21 30.13 11.59
CA GLU A 593 -6.71 29.22 12.63
C GLU A 593 -5.16 29.16 12.61
N GLY A 594 -4.55 28.21 13.33
CA GLY A 594 -3.11 27.93 13.29
C GLY A 594 -2.23 29.12 13.68
N THR A 595 -2.46 29.64 14.89
CA THR A 595 -1.68 30.77 15.42
C THR A 595 -0.26 30.32 15.73
N GLU A 596 0.73 31.18 15.50
CA GLU A 596 2.12 30.98 15.91
C GLU A 596 2.71 32.32 16.37
N VAL A 597 3.36 32.35 17.53
CA VAL A 597 3.92 33.57 18.13
C VAL A 597 5.40 33.41 18.45
N PHE A 598 6.22 34.31 17.91
CA PHE A 598 7.65 34.36 18.25
C PHE A 598 8.15 35.80 18.44
N TYR A 599 9.27 35.94 19.16
CA TYR A 599 9.91 37.23 19.44
C TYR A 599 11.23 37.38 18.69
N ARG A 600 11.44 38.54 18.08
CA ARG A 600 12.70 38.89 17.44
C ARG A 600 12.96 40.39 17.53
N LYS A 601 14.12 40.77 18.08
CA LYS A 601 14.64 42.15 18.12
C LYS A 601 13.62 43.20 18.61
N GLY A 602 12.99 42.95 19.77
CA GLY A 602 12.06 43.92 20.38
C GLY A 602 10.63 43.88 19.84
N LYS A 603 10.28 42.89 19.02
CA LYS A 603 8.96 42.78 18.38
C LYS A 603 8.41 41.37 18.49
N TYR A 604 7.08 41.30 18.63
CA TYR A 604 6.31 40.06 18.67
C TYR A 604 5.66 39.85 17.31
N TYR A 605 5.94 38.70 16.70
CA TYR A 605 5.41 38.30 15.40
C TYR A 605 4.28 37.31 15.63
N PHE A 606 3.16 37.54 14.96
CA PHE A 606 1.98 36.67 15.01
C PHE A 606 1.73 36.15 13.61
N LEU A 607 1.79 34.84 13.43
CA LEU A 607 1.44 34.17 12.20
C LEU A 607 0.08 33.48 12.36
N TRP A 608 -0.67 33.36 11.27
CA TRP A 608 -1.94 32.63 11.23
C TRP A 608 -2.21 32.11 9.83
N SER A 609 -3.09 31.11 9.74
CA SER A 609 -3.55 30.60 8.46
C SER A 609 -4.80 31.33 7.97
N GLN A 610 -4.83 31.61 6.66
CA GLN A 610 -6.04 32.02 5.93
C GLN A 610 -6.69 30.81 5.25
N ASN A 611 -7.99 30.90 4.97
CA ASN A 611 -8.80 29.85 4.31
C ASN A 611 -8.88 28.53 5.09
N ASP A 612 -9.61 27.54 4.56
CA ASP A 612 -9.78 26.22 5.18
C ASP A 612 -8.65 25.28 4.73
N THR A 613 -8.18 24.36 5.58
CA THR A 613 -7.11 23.43 5.22
C THR A 613 -7.43 22.56 3.99
N ARG A 614 -8.71 22.41 3.59
CA ARG A 614 -9.15 21.72 2.36
C ARG A 614 -9.16 22.62 1.12
N ASP A 615 -8.83 23.91 1.28
CA ASP A 615 -8.69 24.87 0.18
C ASP A 615 -7.24 24.87 -0.32
N ALA A 616 -7.06 24.81 -1.65
CA ALA A 616 -5.75 24.91 -2.28
C ALA A 616 -5.06 26.27 -2.00
N ASP A 617 -5.84 27.29 -1.62
CA ASP A 617 -5.39 28.62 -1.22
C ASP A 617 -5.18 28.79 0.30
N TYR A 618 -5.20 27.70 1.08
CA TYR A 618 -4.71 27.70 2.46
C TYR A 618 -3.25 28.19 2.50
N GLY A 619 -2.95 29.16 3.37
CA GLY A 619 -1.68 29.88 3.36
C GLY A 619 -1.45 30.69 4.63
N VAL A 620 -0.21 31.13 4.86
CA VAL A 620 0.18 31.81 6.10
C VAL A 620 0.27 33.32 5.91
N ARG A 621 -0.38 34.04 6.82
CA ARG A 621 -0.25 35.49 6.99
C ARG A 621 0.48 35.82 8.28
N TYR A 622 0.94 37.07 8.40
CA TYR A 622 1.52 37.55 9.65
C TYR A 622 1.16 39.00 10.02
N GLY A 623 1.49 39.36 11.25
CA GLY A 623 1.44 40.71 11.78
C GLY A 623 2.45 40.88 12.91
N ILE A 624 2.60 42.11 13.39
CA ILE A 624 3.59 42.50 14.40
C ILE A 624 2.90 43.28 15.53
N ALA A 625 3.30 43.07 16.78
CA ALA A 625 2.88 43.87 17.92
C ALA A 625 4.06 44.28 18.82
N ASP A 626 3.80 45.26 19.69
CA ASP A 626 4.75 45.75 20.70
C ASP A 626 4.62 45.03 22.05
N SER A 627 3.65 44.13 22.19
CA SER A 627 3.48 43.28 23.39
C SER A 627 2.79 41.96 23.03
N PRO A 628 2.92 40.91 23.87
CA PRO A 628 2.33 39.59 23.60
C PRO A 628 0.80 39.59 23.46
N THR A 629 0.12 40.59 24.02
CA THR A 629 -1.35 40.70 23.98
C THR A 629 -1.83 42.01 23.34
N GLY A 630 -0.94 42.67 22.58
CA GLY A 630 -1.19 43.98 21.99
C GLY A 630 -2.02 43.92 20.70
N LYS A 631 -2.37 45.10 20.17
CA LYS A 631 -2.99 45.18 18.84
C LYS A 631 -1.99 44.72 17.77
N ILE A 632 -2.38 43.71 17.00
CA ILE A 632 -1.57 43.19 15.89
C ILE A 632 -1.68 44.15 14.70
N SER A 633 -0.53 44.68 14.26
CA SER A 633 -0.41 45.54 13.08
C SER A 633 0.10 44.73 11.90
N LYS A 634 -0.60 44.81 10.76
CA LYS A 634 -0.29 44.04 9.55
C LYS A 634 0.51 44.87 8.57
N PRO A 635 1.66 44.38 8.07
CA PRO A 635 2.31 44.96 6.90
C PRO A 635 1.42 44.88 5.66
N GLU A 636 1.67 45.71 4.64
CA GLU A 636 0.88 45.70 3.39
C GLU A 636 0.94 44.32 2.69
N ASN A 637 2.14 43.73 2.60
CA ASN A 637 2.36 42.41 2.04
C ASN A 637 2.48 41.37 3.15
N ASN A 638 1.35 41.02 3.78
CA ASN A 638 1.36 40.11 4.92
C ASN A 638 1.06 38.64 4.62
N LEU A 639 0.69 38.26 3.40
CA LEU A 639 0.64 36.85 2.98
C LEU A 639 2.05 36.39 2.62
N ILE A 640 2.65 35.57 3.48
CA ILE A 640 4.07 35.21 3.39
C ILE A 640 4.31 33.79 2.86
N LEU A 641 3.32 32.91 2.90
CA LEU A 641 3.44 31.54 2.39
C LEU A 641 2.16 31.15 1.67
N SER A 642 2.25 30.78 0.40
CA SER A 642 1.12 30.41 -0.44
C SER A 642 1.54 29.38 -1.51
N LYS A 643 0.55 28.85 -2.23
CA LYS A 643 0.72 27.81 -3.26
C LYS A 643 1.75 28.19 -4.33
N ASP A 644 2.49 27.19 -4.82
CA ASP A 644 3.27 27.25 -6.06
C ASP A 644 2.71 26.24 -7.06
N VAL A 645 1.88 26.75 -7.97
CA VAL A 645 1.21 25.95 -9.02
C VAL A 645 2.22 25.29 -9.95
N LYS A 646 3.37 25.91 -10.24
CA LYS A 646 4.38 25.35 -11.16
C LYS A 646 5.02 24.11 -10.57
N GLN A 647 5.21 24.09 -9.25
CA GLN A 647 5.75 22.95 -8.53
C GLN A 647 4.68 21.99 -8.00
N GLN A 648 3.39 22.25 -8.25
CA GLN A 648 2.25 21.49 -7.71
C GLN A 648 2.24 21.47 -6.17
N ILE A 649 2.55 22.61 -5.56
CA ILE A 649 2.51 22.82 -4.12
C ILE A 649 1.25 23.63 -3.81
N TYR A 650 0.37 23.11 -2.95
CA TYR A 650 -0.92 23.71 -2.62
C TYR A 650 -1.19 23.63 -1.11
N ALA A 651 -2.06 24.51 -0.63
CA ALA A 651 -2.54 24.53 0.76
C ALA A 651 -1.40 24.62 1.82
N THR A 652 -0.50 25.58 1.66
CA THR A 652 0.71 25.76 2.49
C THR A 652 0.43 26.58 3.76
N GLY A 653 -0.43 26.07 4.64
CA GLY A 653 -0.77 26.72 5.91
C GLY A 653 -0.45 25.86 7.13
N HIS A 654 -0.96 26.30 8.27
CA HIS A 654 -0.64 25.86 9.64
C HIS A 654 0.85 25.65 9.86
N ASN A 655 1.47 26.57 10.59
CA ASN A 655 2.91 26.61 10.72
C ASN A 655 3.37 26.73 12.18
N SER A 656 4.65 26.45 12.38
CA SER A 656 5.47 26.84 13.53
C SER A 656 6.78 27.45 13.02
N VAL A 657 7.50 28.17 13.88
CA VAL A 657 8.76 28.84 13.52
C VAL A 657 9.87 28.46 14.50
N ILE A 658 11.04 28.12 13.99
CA ILE A 658 12.22 27.83 14.81
C ILE A 658 13.38 28.77 14.49
N GLN A 659 14.02 29.27 15.55
CA GLN A 659 15.32 29.91 15.48
C GLN A 659 16.43 28.89 15.68
N ILE A 660 17.47 28.93 14.85
CA ILE A 660 18.69 28.17 15.11
C ILE A 660 19.34 28.67 16.41
N PRO A 661 19.61 27.80 17.40
CA PRO A 661 20.16 28.22 18.69
C PRO A 661 21.42 29.09 18.53
N GLY A 662 21.37 30.28 19.13
CA GLY A 662 22.49 31.24 19.12
C GLY A 662 22.70 31.99 17.80
N LYS A 663 21.81 31.86 16.80
CA LYS A 663 21.91 32.56 15.51
C LYS A 663 20.62 33.28 15.17
N ASP A 664 20.70 34.43 14.50
CA ASP A 664 19.54 35.10 13.89
C ASP A 664 19.17 34.46 12.55
N GLU A 665 19.00 33.13 12.56
CA GLU A 665 18.66 32.28 11.41
C GLU A 665 17.39 31.51 11.74
N TRP A 666 16.39 31.58 10.86
CA TRP A 666 15.03 31.13 11.15
C TRP A 666 14.47 30.23 10.05
N TYR A 667 13.61 29.32 10.44
CA TYR A 667 12.93 28.38 9.56
C TYR A 667 11.45 28.32 9.91
N ILE A 668 10.60 28.21 8.89
CA ILE A 668 9.17 27.95 9.04
C ILE A 668 8.90 26.49 8.72
N VAL A 669 8.21 25.80 9.62
CA VAL A 669 7.70 24.44 9.40
C VAL A 669 6.21 24.56 9.17
N TYR A 670 5.67 23.88 8.16
CA TYR A 670 4.27 23.99 7.77
C TYR A 670 3.79 22.69 7.14
N HIS A 671 2.51 22.55 6.86
CA HIS A 671 2.02 21.44 6.05
C HIS A 671 1.53 21.90 4.68
N ARG A 672 1.43 20.97 3.74
CA ARG A 672 0.78 21.18 2.44
C ARG A 672 -0.06 19.98 2.06
N PHE A 673 -0.90 20.10 1.03
CA PHE A 673 -1.48 18.91 0.39
C PHE A 673 -0.39 17.93 -0.05
N SER A 674 -0.64 16.63 0.12
CA SER A 674 0.29 15.62 -0.38
C SER A 674 0.51 15.78 -1.88
N ARG A 675 1.76 15.91 -2.30
CA ARG A 675 2.10 16.09 -3.72
C ARG A 675 2.42 14.74 -4.37
N PRO A 676 2.00 14.46 -5.62
CA PRO A 676 1.22 15.33 -6.52
C PRO A 676 -0.31 15.13 -6.41
N GLU A 677 -0.76 14.07 -5.75
CA GLU A 677 -2.14 13.59 -5.87
C GLU A 677 -3.16 14.45 -5.11
N GLY A 678 -2.72 15.18 -4.08
CA GLY A 678 -3.58 15.88 -3.12
C GLY A 678 -4.61 16.78 -3.77
N LEU A 679 -4.25 17.56 -4.80
CA LEU A 679 -5.21 18.43 -5.50
C LEU A 679 -6.39 17.64 -6.12
N GLY A 680 -6.14 16.41 -6.59
CA GLY A 680 -7.15 15.54 -7.17
C GLY A 680 -8.02 14.79 -6.15
N MET A 681 -7.70 14.87 -4.86
CA MET A 681 -8.41 14.13 -3.80
C MET A 681 -9.68 14.84 -3.31
N GLY A 682 -9.98 16.05 -3.80
CA GLY A 682 -11.11 16.86 -3.35
C GLY A 682 -11.01 17.19 -1.86
N GLN A 683 -12.12 17.05 -1.12
CA GLN A 683 -12.15 17.32 0.33
C GLN A 683 -11.16 16.46 1.13
N SER A 684 -10.79 15.29 0.62
CA SER A 684 -9.84 14.39 1.30
C SER A 684 -8.43 14.94 1.37
N ALA A 685 -8.07 15.90 0.52
CA ALA A 685 -6.76 16.55 0.51
C ALA A 685 -6.44 17.21 1.86
N GLY A 686 -7.45 17.80 2.51
CA GLY A 686 -7.26 18.47 3.80
C GLY A 686 -6.99 17.52 4.97
N TYR A 687 -7.11 16.20 4.80
CA TYR A 687 -6.66 15.20 5.77
C TYR A 687 -5.67 14.19 5.15
N HIS A 688 -4.98 14.59 4.06
CA HIS A 688 -3.85 13.89 3.46
C HIS A 688 -2.72 14.88 3.21
N ARG A 689 -2.22 15.49 4.29
CA ARG A 689 -1.22 16.54 4.25
C ARG A 689 0.18 16.01 4.55
N GLU A 690 1.19 16.78 4.19
CA GLU A 690 2.60 16.44 4.41
C GLU A 690 3.39 17.63 4.98
N VAL A 691 4.24 17.37 5.97
CA VAL A 691 5.03 18.41 6.68
C VAL A 691 6.26 18.80 5.86
N CYS A 692 6.49 20.09 5.74
CA CYS A 692 7.55 20.75 4.99
C CYS A 692 8.28 21.76 5.88
N ILE A 693 9.51 22.11 5.49
CA ILE A 693 10.30 23.17 6.13
C ILE A 693 11.02 23.99 5.07
N ASP A 694 11.04 25.31 5.26
CA ASP A 694 11.77 26.26 4.40
C ASP A 694 12.34 27.42 5.25
N LYS A 695 13.26 28.19 4.67
CA LYS A 695 13.88 29.34 5.35
C LYS A 695 12.86 30.46 5.56
N LEU A 696 12.89 31.07 6.74
CA LEU A 696 12.16 32.29 7.06
C LEU A 696 13.16 33.44 7.16
N GLU A 697 13.04 34.44 6.28
CA GLU A 697 13.96 35.56 6.22
C GLU A 697 13.28 36.88 6.53
N PHE A 698 14.07 37.82 7.05
CA PHE A 698 13.60 39.17 7.37
C PHE A 698 14.35 40.21 6.52
N ASP A 699 13.66 41.30 6.17
CA ASP A 699 14.30 42.48 5.57
C ASP A 699 14.98 43.36 6.64
N ALA A 700 15.58 44.47 6.21
CA ALA A 700 16.26 45.41 7.09
C ALA A 700 15.32 46.14 8.07
N ASN A 701 14.03 46.23 7.75
CA ASN A 701 12.99 46.85 8.57
C ASN A 701 12.36 45.86 9.55
N GLY A 702 12.75 44.58 9.50
CA GLY A 702 12.19 43.51 10.32
C GLY A 702 10.90 42.90 9.75
N ASN A 703 10.50 43.21 8.52
CA ASN A 703 9.38 42.52 7.88
C ASN A 703 9.82 41.12 7.45
N ILE A 704 8.91 40.15 7.53
CA ILE A 704 9.11 38.82 6.96
C ILE A 704 9.07 38.93 5.43
N LYS A 705 10.09 38.37 4.76
CA LYS A 705 10.10 38.19 3.31
C LYS A 705 9.18 37.02 2.93
N VAL A 706 8.52 37.12 1.78
CA VAL A 706 7.70 36.03 1.25
C VAL A 706 8.54 34.74 1.13
N VAL A 707 8.11 33.71 1.84
CA VAL A 707 8.69 32.37 1.83
C VAL A 707 8.31 31.70 0.53
N GLN A 708 9.30 31.18 -0.19
CA GLN A 708 9.08 30.34 -1.36
C GLN A 708 9.00 28.89 -0.90
N PRO A 709 7.84 28.22 -0.97
CA PRO A 709 7.78 26.81 -0.61
C PRO A 709 8.57 25.98 -1.63
N THR A 710 9.37 25.03 -1.15
CA THR A 710 10.25 24.25 -2.05
C THR A 710 10.05 22.75 -1.95
N LEU A 711 10.45 22.03 -3.00
CA LEU A 711 10.69 20.58 -2.94
C LEU A 711 12.05 20.27 -2.29
N LYS A 712 13.03 21.15 -2.49
CA LYS A 712 14.40 21.00 -1.98
C LYS A 712 14.47 21.02 -0.45
N GLY A 713 13.59 21.78 0.19
CA GLY A 713 13.59 22.01 1.64
C GLY A 713 14.94 22.51 2.16
N VAL A 714 15.26 22.10 3.38
CA VAL A 714 16.55 22.42 4.02
C VAL A 714 17.60 21.35 3.70
N SER A 715 18.83 21.79 3.50
CA SER A 715 20.01 20.92 3.43
C SER A 715 20.51 20.62 4.85
N LEU A 716 21.11 19.43 5.02
CA LEU A 716 21.75 18.99 6.28
C LEU A 716 22.61 20.12 6.86
N LEU A 717 22.25 20.61 8.05
CA LEU A 717 23.11 21.49 8.83
C LEU A 717 24.36 20.70 9.21
N LYS A 718 25.54 21.19 8.81
CA LYS A 718 26.83 20.59 9.14
C LYS A 718 27.39 21.11 10.45
#